data_AF-A0A8T0PIM5-F1
#
_entry.id   AF-A0A8T0PIM5-F1
#
_cell.length_a   1.000
_cell.length_b   1.000
_cell.length_c   1.000
_cell.angle_alpha   90.00
_cell.angle_beta   90.00
_cell.angle_gamma   90.00
#
_symmetry.space_group_name_H-M   'P 1'
#
loop_
_entity.id
_entity.type
_entity.pdbx_description
1 polymer ?
#
loop_
_entity_poly.entity_id
_entity_poly.type
_entity_poly.pdbx_seq_one_letter_code
_entity_poly.pdbx_strand_id
1 'polypeptide(L)'
;MSSSPAPSPREHVERIRRDRYFIGRGEQNPLAEDMHQAVNYLSQELYSKDVHSLMELVQNAEDNEYPSGVAPSLEFLITSKDITGSGACSTLLIFNNEKGFSATNIDSICRVGKSTKKGNRHQGYIGEKGIGFKSVFLISSEPHIFSNGYQIKFNEKPCAECNIGYIVPEWVESMPSFSDIKTIYGCSKILPTTTIILPLKSEKVDVVKKQLSSMHPEMLLFLSKIRKLSVREDNSDPNSSTVSEISISSERNYQARKNMHAESYTLHLSAEESGKEEECGYYMWRQKFPVKPENRVDKRAEIDEWVITLAFPHGHRLSRGNQLSPGVCAFLPTEELNCQPCSVIMCLVFGCRYTGVKCRRRATVEMVTNFPFIIQADFLLASSREAILFDSPWNKGILECVPCAFMNAFATLVKSRADAPAMSLPSMFNLLPPFWTILGKARECGMDLKNLSTHGTYILSSHFDESTYNSVLEFMGVKSVSIEWYAKCIEGSNLVKEAHEQLYLEIIYFVANNWQNCFLGTNMMSIPLLRYVDRNGVLLFWSINRASQWDDRLCIASDRTYRSWLISWNKEFPSANRFFLHPSTQIALEAFSQKTIVENWLQNHAKVEVVSVYSYGLTVVGSLGNDWRPLIAFAHFLYPSLKMEHIESYNLSELCHVMPVIDSYGSVVKKRNSIIVPAKGSKWVGLLGTNPWRNDGYIELSANYKSAGHFAGNNTSEDQPLEFLKTHLHASDVPFINPPNASFPTVSSPLTVDNAFLLLEWIRNIDSNGVRLPDQFLACVKEGSWLKTSVGYKPPNESFLSSANWGSLLQSVSSFVDIPMIDQQFYRNKLHMYKQELKAIGVRFEFQEASAYIGSRLMSMAAINELTKENVYSLLRLIRFLREKVLSPSELIDSVKGGCWMKSTLGYRRPSDCIIRDSDWNVASCISNQPFLDVQFYGEAIHDYKPELVLLGVIVGFKQNYQLVIDNFKFNSAAITPEATVLILKCIRYVGSCEDFIRKLKDLKWVRTNVGFRAPNACFLVDPEWECLVKIFEGVPIIDLGFYGSVISSYQDELKKTGLITRFEEASKAIAQVYKQMVSMSSLTKPNVLAVLKSYGQLRTHSPLPVELFNCMRSEK
;
A
#
# COMPACT_ATOMS: atom_id res chain seq x y z
N MET A 1 35.57 99.82 37.94
CA MET A 1 34.51 100.22 36.99
C MET A 1 33.18 99.84 37.61
N SER A 2 32.30 100.81 37.85
CA SER A 2 30.98 100.57 38.42
C SER A 2 30.20 99.63 37.50
N SER A 3 29.69 98.53 38.05
CA SER A 3 28.80 97.61 37.34
C SER A 3 27.57 98.40 36.88
N SER A 4 27.41 98.53 35.57
CA SER A 4 26.15 98.99 34.98
C SER A 4 25.01 98.20 35.63
N PRO A 5 23.93 98.83 36.11
CA PRO A 5 22.78 98.10 36.63
C PRO A 5 22.29 97.11 35.57
N ALA A 6 21.93 95.89 35.99
CA ALA A 6 21.36 94.92 35.07
C ALA A 6 20.14 95.56 34.36
N PRO A 7 20.01 95.41 33.03
CA PRO A 7 18.90 96.02 32.31
C PRO A 7 17.58 95.55 32.91
N SER A 8 16.66 96.48 33.10
CA SER A 8 15.30 96.13 33.52
C SER A 8 14.68 95.13 32.54
N PRO A 9 13.71 94.29 32.97
CA PRO A 9 13.05 93.33 32.07
C PRO A 9 12.54 93.95 30.76
N ARG A 10 12.04 95.20 30.80
CA ARG A 10 11.60 95.95 29.61
C ARG A 10 12.75 96.32 28.68
N GLU A 11 13.83 96.89 29.21
CA GLU A 11 15.03 97.22 28.42
C GLU A 11 15.64 95.96 27.80
N HIS A 12 15.58 94.83 28.51
CA HIS A 12 16.05 93.56 27.99
C HIS A 12 15.23 93.11 26.76
N VAL A 13 13.90 93.19 26.83
CA VAL A 13 13.01 92.83 25.70
C VAL A 13 13.21 93.75 24.50
N GLU A 14 13.31 95.07 24.73
CA GLU A 14 13.59 96.03 23.65
C GLU A 14 14.95 95.80 23.00
N ARG A 15 15.96 95.40 23.79
CA ARG A 15 17.26 94.97 23.25
C ARG A 15 17.11 93.74 22.35
N ILE A 16 16.31 92.74 22.71
CA ILE A 16 16.06 91.56 21.86
C ILE A 16 15.38 91.99 20.54
N ARG A 17 14.34 92.83 20.63
CA ARG A 17 13.60 93.36 19.46
C ARG A 17 14.53 94.09 18.50
N ARG A 18 15.31 95.03 19.02
CA ARG A 18 16.28 95.80 18.25
C ARG A 18 17.39 94.93 17.70
N ASP A 19 18.07 94.16 18.55
CA ASP A 19 19.35 93.56 18.18
C ASP A 19 19.22 92.30 17.33
N ARG A 20 18.12 91.59 17.47
CA ARG A 20 17.89 90.33 16.77
C ARG A 20 16.91 90.43 15.63
N TYR A 21 15.84 91.18 15.83
CA TYR A 21 14.75 91.29 14.86
C TYR A 21 14.84 92.58 14.04
N PHE A 22 15.84 93.42 14.33
CA PHE A 22 16.13 94.68 13.63
C PHE A 22 14.99 95.71 13.69
N ILE A 23 14.09 95.52 14.66
CA ILE A 23 12.96 96.42 14.93
C ILE A 23 13.51 97.76 15.43
N GLY A 24 13.09 98.87 14.83
CA GLY A 24 13.60 100.21 15.14
C GLY A 24 15.04 100.52 14.68
N ARG A 25 15.70 99.66 13.87
CA ARG A 25 17.05 99.92 13.32
C ARG A 25 17.06 100.60 11.96
N GLY A 26 15.95 100.60 11.23
CA GLY A 26 15.87 101.11 9.84
C GLY A 26 16.41 100.15 8.77
N GLU A 27 16.94 98.99 9.17
CA GLU A 27 17.41 97.91 8.29
C GLU A 27 16.45 96.72 8.34
N GLN A 28 16.23 96.02 7.22
CA GLN A 28 15.50 94.76 7.22
C GLN A 28 16.44 93.59 7.57
N ASN A 29 15.95 92.65 8.39
CA ASN A 29 16.69 91.43 8.68
C ASN A 29 16.70 90.53 7.43
N PRO A 30 17.87 90.22 6.83
CA PRO A 30 17.95 89.47 5.58
C PRO A 30 17.50 88.01 5.72
N LEU A 31 17.43 87.48 6.95
CA LEU A 31 16.96 86.12 7.24
C LEU A 31 15.51 86.07 7.69
N ALA A 32 14.77 87.18 7.64
CA ALA A 32 13.42 87.27 8.20
C ALA A 32 12.46 86.24 7.58
N GLU A 33 12.48 86.08 6.26
CA GLU A 33 11.62 85.14 5.54
C GLU A 33 11.95 83.68 5.88
N ASP A 34 13.24 83.30 5.81
CA ASP A 34 13.70 81.96 6.18
C ASP A 34 13.38 81.63 7.65
N MET A 35 13.57 82.59 8.56
CA MET A 35 13.25 82.43 9.98
C MET A 35 11.74 82.27 10.20
N HIS A 36 10.91 83.04 9.50
CA HIS A 36 9.46 82.93 9.61
C HIS A 36 8.98 81.56 9.08
N GLN A 37 9.43 81.15 7.89
CA GLN A 37 9.08 79.85 7.31
C GLN A 37 9.55 78.70 8.19
N ALA A 38 10.79 78.73 8.69
CA ALA A 38 11.31 77.69 9.57
C ALA A 38 10.47 77.53 10.84
N VAL A 39 10.07 78.63 11.48
CA VAL A 39 9.23 78.55 12.69
C VAL A 39 7.81 78.09 12.36
N ASN A 40 7.24 78.55 11.25
CA ASN A 40 5.90 78.17 10.81
C ASN A 40 5.81 76.67 10.46
N TYR A 41 6.79 76.13 9.72
CA TYR A 41 6.86 74.70 9.44
C TYR A 41 7.08 73.89 10.72
N LEU A 42 7.97 74.33 11.62
CA LEU A 42 8.21 73.64 12.90
C LEU A 42 7.01 73.69 13.85
N SER A 43 6.20 74.76 13.84
CA SER A 43 4.99 74.83 14.67
C SER A 43 3.86 73.97 14.10
N GLN A 44 3.74 73.83 12.77
CA GLN A 44 2.68 73.08 12.11
C GLN A 44 2.98 71.57 11.92
N GLU A 45 4.18 71.16 11.47
CA GLU A 45 4.49 69.76 11.13
C GLU A 45 4.87 68.88 12.33
N LEU A 46 5.43 69.46 13.41
CA LEU A 46 5.86 68.68 14.58
C LEU A 46 4.71 68.30 15.53
N TYR A 47 3.54 68.92 15.37
CA TYR A 47 2.43 68.80 16.29
C TYR A 47 1.11 68.63 15.53
N SER A 48 0.91 67.46 14.92
CA SER A 48 -0.25 67.13 14.08
C SER A 48 -1.55 66.88 14.85
N LYS A 49 -1.56 67.01 16.19
CA LYS A 49 -2.75 66.96 17.04
C LYS A 49 -2.69 68.07 18.09
N ASP A 50 -3.83 68.71 18.34
CA ASP A 50 -4.06 69.79 19.32
C ASP A 50 -3.67 69.44 20.76
N VAL A 51 -3.41 68.16 21.01
CA VAL A 51 -3.32 67.49 22.30
C VAL A 51 -1.92 67.54 22.93
N HIS A 52 -0.88 67.98 22.21
CA HIS A 52 0.48 67.98 22.77
C HIS A 52 0.84 69.22 23.60
N SER A 53 0.13 70.34 23.44
CA SER A 53 0.55 71.62 24.03
C SER A 53 0.48 71.65 25.55
N LEU A 54 -0.54 71.03 26.18
CA LEU A 54 -0.63 71.00 27.64
C LEU A 54 0.44 70.12 28.28
N MET A 55 0.78 68.97 27.67
CA MET A 55 1.82 68.09 28.19
C MET A 55 3.21 68.71 28.08
N GLU A 56 3.48 69.50 27.02
CA GLU A 56 4.72 70.29 26.92
C GLU A 56 4.80 71.36 28.02
N LEU A 57 3.68 71.96 28.44
CA LEU A 57 3.65 72.89 29.57
C LEU A 57 3.94 72.17 30.90
N VAL A 58 3.38 70.98 31.11
CA VAL A 58 3.71 70.12 32.27
C VAL A 58 5.21 69.77 32.27
N GLN A 59 5.77 69.40 31.13
CA GLN A 59 7.22 69.13 30.98
C GLN A 59 8.07 70.36 31.26
N ASN A 60 7.66 71.53 30.79
CA ASN A 60 8.37 72.77 31.08
C ASN A 60 8.37 73.06 32.58
N ALA A 61 7.24 72.85 33.27
CA ALA A 61 7.15 72.99 34.70
C ALA A 61 8.03 71.95 35.44
N GLU A 62 8.06 70.70 35.00
CA GLU A 62 8.96 69.66 35.56
C GLU A 62 10.45 70.04 35.42
N ASP A 63 10.81 70.67 34.32
CA ASP A 63 12.17 71.12 34.07
C ASP A 63 12.56 72.38 34.86
N ASN A 64 11.60 73.13 35.42
CA ASN A 64 11.87 74.36 36.14
C ASN A 64 12.62 74.14 37.46
N GLU A 65 13.15 75.24 38.00
CA GLU A 65 13.78 75.27 39.32
C GLU A 65 12.80 75.81 40.36
N TYR A 66 12.75 75.14 41.51
CA TYR A 66 11.86 75.50 42.61
C TYR A 66 12.67 75.97 43.83
N PRO A 67 12.14 76.91 44.63
CA PRO A 67 12.73 77.27 45.92
C PRO A 67 12.81 76.08 46.89
N SER A 68 13.81 76.06 47.76
CA SER A 68 13.94 75.03 48.79
C SER A 68 12.78 75.09 49.79
N GLY A 69 12.23 73.94 50.16
CA GLY A 69 11.13 73.83 51.14
C GLY A 69 9.72 74.10 50.58
N VAL A 70 9.58 74.38 49.27
CA VAL A 70 8.28 74.55 48.61
C VAL A 70 7.93 73.30 47.81
N ALA A 71 6.69 72.84 47.90
CA ALA A 71 6.19 71.74 47.06
C ALA A 71 5.96 72.24 45.62
N PRO A 72 6.66 71.71 44.61
CA PRO A 72 6.47 72.13 43.22
C PRO A 72 5.07 71.81 42.72
N SER A 73 4.39 72.83 42.17
CA SER A 73 2.99 72.71 41.75
C SER A 73 2.69 73.45 40.44
N LEU A 74 1.73 72.92 39.70
CA LEU A 74 1.21 73.50 38.46
C LEU A 74 -0.32 73.57 38.51
N GLU A 75 -0.88 74.75 38.25
CA GLU A 75 -2.32 74.98 38.25
C GLU A 75 -2.78 75.50 36.88
N PHE A 76 -3.79 74.86 36.31
CA PHE A 76 -4.50 75.30 35.11
C PHE A 76 -5.84 75.90 35.52
N LEU A 77 -6.13 77.12 35.07
CA LEU A 77 -7.40 77.80 35.30
C LEU A 77 -7.99 78.21 33.95
N ILE A 78 -9.18 77.72 33.62
CA ILE A 78 -9.92 78.14 32.43
C ILE A 78 -11.09 79.04 32.84
N THR A 79 -11.25 80.17 32.15
CA THR A 79 -12.33 81.14 32.39
C THR A 79 -12.98 81.56 31.07
N SER A 80 -14.28 81.86 31.09
CA SER A 80 -14.99 82.41 29.93
C SER A 80 -14.72 83.92 29.73
N LYS A 81 -13.95 84.56 30.61
CA LYS A 81 -13.57 85.97 30.50
C LYS A 81 -12.37 86.15 29.57
N ASP A 82 -12.43 87.15 28.69
CA ASP A 82 -11.27 87.62 27.95
C ASP A 82 -10.58 88.75 28.72
N ILE A 83 -9.51 88.41 29.43
CA ILE A 83 -8.68 89.39 30.15
C ILE A 83 -7.60 90.02 29.27
N THR A 84 -7.38 89.47 28.08
CA THR A 84 -6.33 89.94 27.18
C THR A 84 -6.83 91.02 26.23
N GLY A 85 -8.15 91.13 26.05
CA GLY A 85 -8.77 92.02 25.07
C GLY A 85 -8.51 91.59 23.62
N SER A 86 -8.21 90.31 23.41
CA SER A 86 -7.93 89.72 22.09
C SER A 86 -9.19 89.32 21.31
N GLY A 87 -10.36 89.34 21.96
CA GLY A 87 -11.63 88.86 21.42
C GLY A 87 -11.88 87.36 21.67
N ALA A 88 -11.12 86.72 22.55
CA ALA A 88 -11.22 85.28 22.80
C ALA A 88 -12.50 84.90 23.56
N CYS A 89 -13.14 83.79 23.19
CA CYS A 89 -14.33 83.30 23.90
C CYS A 89 -14.00 82.65 25.25
N SER A 90 -12.75 82.24 25.47
CA SER A 90 -12.26 81.68 26.72
C SER A 90 -10.75 81.88 26.84
N THR A 91 -10.27 82.02 28.07
CA THR A 91 -8.84 82.21 28.37
C THR A 91 -8.36 81.10 29.29
N LEU A 92 -7.22 80.48 28.95
CA LEU A 92 -6.52 79.52 29.80
C LEU A 92 -5.34 80.20 30.49
N LEU A 93 -5.29 80.12 31.82
CA LEU A 93 -4.20 80.61 32.65
C LEU A 93 -3.45 79.42 33.25
N ILE A 94 -2.12 79.47 33.23
CA ILE A 94 -1.26 78.45 33.80
C ILE A 94 -0.35 79.11 34.83
N PHE A 95 -0.42 78.63 36.06
CA PHE A 95 0.34 79.15 37.19
C PHE A 95 1.36 78.12 37.67
N ASN A 96 2.62 78.56 37.83
CA ASN A 96 3.69 77.72 38.32
C ASN A 96 4.49 78.45 39.42
N ASN A 97 4.69 77.79 40.55
CA ASN A 97 5.35 78.35 41.74
C ASN A 97 6.88 78.22 41.72
N GLU A 98 7.46 78.21 40.52
CA GLU A 98 8.91 78.15 40.31
C GLU A 98 9.64 79.45 40.74
N LYS A 99 10.97 79.47 40.61
CA LYS A 99 11.79 80.67 40.81
C LYS A 99 11.54 81.77 39.76
N GLY A 100 10.93 81.44 38.63
CA GLY A 100 10.59 82.34 37.54
C GLY A 100 11.65 82.46 36.45
N PHE A 101 11.29 83.09 35.33
CA PHE A 101 12.12 83.16 34.14
C PHE A 101 13.33 84.06 34.38
N SER A 102 14.51 83.55 34.03
CA SER A 102 15.74 84.32 33.94
C SER A 102 15.87 84.99 32.56
N ALA A 103 16.80 85.94 32.44
CA ALA A 103 17.13 86.56 31.16
C ALA A 103 17.50 85.53 30.08
N THR A 104 18.21 84.46 30.44
CA THR A 104 18.58 83.40 29.47
C THR A 104 17.38 82.56 29.03
N ASN A 105 16.34 82.41 29.86
CA ASN A 105 15.08 81.79 29.45
C ASN A 105 14.37 82.66 28.41
N ILE A 106 14.30 83.97 28.63
CA ILE A 106 13.70 84.94 27.70
C ILE A 106 14.49 85.00 26.38
N ASP A 107 15.83 84.99 26.43
CA ASP A 107 16.65 84.91 25.21
C ASP A 107 16.40 83.62 24.42
N SER A 108 16.17 82.50 25.13
CA SER A 108 16.01 81.18 24.53
C SER A 108 14.62 81.00 23.90
N ILE A 109 13.55 81.46 24.56
CA ILE A 109 12.18 81.39 24.04
C ILE A 109 11.98 82.28 22.81
N CYS A 110 12.81 83.32 22.66
CA CYS A 110 12.89 84.15 21.45
C CYS A 110 13.84 83.56 20.38
N ARG A 111 14.19 82.27 20.41
CA ARG A 111 14.95 81.61 19.32
C ARG A 111 14.18 80.44 18.73
N VAL A 112 14.59 80.09 17.51
CA VAL A 112 14.23 78.84 16.86
C VAL A 112 15.27 77.80 17.26
N GLY A 113 14.87 76.71 17.88
CA GLY A 113 15.73 75.53 18.11
C GLY A 113 16.84 75.68 19.15
N LYS A 114 16.82 76.70 20.03
CA LYS A 114 17.75 76.84 21.16
C LYS A 114 17.05 76.54 22.48
N SER A 115 17.62 75.62 23.26
CA SER A 115 17.19 75.32 24.62
C SER A 115 18.34 75.55 25.59
N THR A 116 18.05 76.08 26.78
CA THR A 116 19.00 76.13 27.91
C THR A 116 19.32 74.74 28.46
N LYS A 117 18.57 73.70 28.04
CA LYS A 117 18.60 72.34 28.57
C LYS A 117 19.43 71.36 27.71
N LYS A 118 19.95 71.81 26.55
CA LYS A 118 20.68 70.97 25.59
C LYS A 118 21.99 70.43 26.20
N GLY A 119 22.15 69.11 26.26
CA GLY A 119 23.37 68.43 26.76
C GLY A 119 23.36 68.08 28.25
N ASN A 120 22.28 68.39 28.97
CA ASN A 120 22.17 68.15 30.41
C ASN A 120 21.17 67.04 30.77
N ARG A 121 20.89 66.10 29.86
CA ARG A 121 19.93 65.00 30.06
C ARG A 121 20.22 64.14 31.31
N HIS A 122 21.50 64.02 31.69
CA HIS A 122 21.94 63.34 32.91
C HIS A 122 21.43 64.01 34.21
N GLN A 123 21.00 65.28 34.15
CA GLN A 123 20.38 66.02 35.26
C GLN A 123 18.85 65.93 35.27
N GLY A 124 18.27 65.11 34.38
CA GLY A 124 16.82 64.88 34.31
C GLY A 124 16.06 65.84 33.39
N TYR A 125 16.75 66.69 32.61
CA TYR A 125 16.07 67.64 31.73
C TYR A 125 15.37 66.98 30.53
N ILE A 126 14.15 67.44 30.26
CA ILE A 126 13.22 66.88 29.29
C ILE A 126 13.25 67.65 27.95
N GLY A 127 13.24 68.99 27.98
CA GLY A 127 13.06 69.85 26.79
C GLY A 127 14.34 70.30 26.06
N GLU A 128 15.04 69.41 25.34
CA GLU A 128 16.34 69.73 24.72
C GLU A 128 16.28 70.45 23.36
N LYS A 129 15.13 70.39 22.66
CA LYS A 129 15.01 70.83 21.25
C LYS A 129 14.75 72.33 21.07
N GLY A 130 14.31 73.05 22.10
CA GLY A 130 14.09 74.50 22.02
C GLY A 130 12.87 74.93 21.20
N ILE A 131 11.87 74.06 21.08
CA ILE A 131 10.64 74.26 20.28
C ILE A 131 9.35 73.99 21.09
N GLY A 132 9.44 73.35 22.27
CA GLY A 132 8.28 72.85 23.03
C GLY A 132 7.26 73.93 23.39
N PHE A 133 7.71 75.10 23.85
CA PHE A 133 6.82 76.23 24.13
C PHE A 133 6.04 76.69 22.89
N LYS A 134 6.60 76.57 21.68
CA LYS A 134 5.92 77.04 20.45
C LYS A 134 4.67 76.22 20.10
N SER A 135 4.47 75.06 20.74
CA SER A 135 3.21 74.30 20.63
C SER A 135 1.99 75.04 21.17
N VAL A 136 2.14 76.04 22.05
CA VAL A 136 0.99 76.83 22.54
C VAL A 136 0.27 77.59 21.42
N PHE A 137 0.95 77.84 20.30
CA PHE A 137 0.36 78.51 19.14
C PHE A 137 -0.70 77.68 18.40
N LEU A 138 -0.77 76.37 18.67
CA LEU A 138 -1.85 75.52 18.17
C LEU A 138 -3.20 75.88 18.79
N ILE A 139 -3.18 76.35 20.05
CA ILE A 139 -4.40 76.65 20.82
C ILE A 139 -4.62 78.14 21.07
N SER A 140 -3.59 78.98 20.88
CA SER A 140 -3.67 80.43 21.12
C SER A 140 -2.85 81.22 20.10
N SER A 141 -3.42 82.26 19.50
CA SER A 141 -2.67 83.13 18.57
C SER A 141 -1.78 84.16 19.29
N GLU A 142 -2.06 84.47 20.56
CA GLU A 142 -1.37 85.51 21.33
C GLU A 142 -1.01 85.05 22.75
N PRO A 143 -0.04 84.13 22.93
CA PRO A 143 0.38 83.70 24.26
C PRO A 143 1.12 84.82 25.02
N HIS A 144 0.75 85.02 26.29
CA HIS A 144 1.37 85.98 27.19
C HIS A 144 2.16 85.26 28.31
N ILE A 145 3.24 85.87 28.78
CA ILE A 145 4.09 85.38 29.86
C ILE A 145 4.34 86.52 30.84
N PHE A 146 3.99 86.26 32.10
CA PHE A 146 4.27 87.12 33.25
C PHE A 146 5.17 86.34 34.21
N SER A 147 6.42 86.79 34.39
CA SER A 147 7.37 86.11 35.28
C SER A 147 8.53 87.02 35.66
N ASN A 148 8.90 87.11 36.94
CA ASN A 148 10.03 87.92 37.43
C ASN A 148 10.11 89.34 36.85
N GLY A 149 8.95 90.02 36.74
CA GLY A 149 8.85 91.39 36.22
C GLY A 149 8.83 91.50 34.68
N TYR A 150 8.99 90.41 33.93
CA TYR A 150 8.66 90.37 32.51
C TYR A 150 7.14 90.32 32.33
N GLN A 151 6.61 91.11 31.39
CA GLN A 151 5.22 91.08 30.92
C GLN A 151 5.23 91.15 29.39
N ILE A 152 5.36 89.98 28.77
CA ILE A 152 5.54 89.88 27.32
C ILE A 152 4.43 89.05 26.68
N LYS A 153 4.11 89.37 25.44
CA LYS A 153 3.30 88.53 24.56
C LYS A 153 4.04 88.21 23.28
N PHE A 154 3.60 87.15 22.62
CA PHE A 154 4.02 86.81 21.27
C PHE A 154 2.79 86.76 20.37
N ASN A 155 2.97 86.95 19.07
CA ASN A 155 1.88 86.89 18.10
C ASN A 155 2.18 85.87 16.99
N GLU A 156 1.18 85.07 16.61
CA GLU A 156 1.23 84.16 15.46
C GLU A 156 1.41 84.93 14.14
N LYS A 157 0.73 86.08 14.00
CA LYS A 157 0.84 86.95 12.83
C LYS A 157 2.23 87.62 12.81
N PRO A 158 2.84 87.76 11.63
CA PRO A 158 4.10 88.48 11.48
C PRO A 158 4.02 89.90 12.04
N CYS A 159 5.04 90.31 12.80
CA CYS A 159 5.19 91.70 13.20
C CYS A 159 5.35 92.59 11.96
N ALA A 160 4.62 93.70 11.88
CA ALA A 160 4.61 94.58 10.71
C ALA A 160 5.99 95.18 10.37
N GLU A 161 6.89 95.31 11.35
CA GLU A 161 8.23 95.91 11.15
C GLU A 161 9.27 94.91 10.64
N CYS A 162 9.24 93.65 11.10
CA CYS A 162 10.26 92.65 10.77
C CYS A 162 9.75 91.45 9.98
N ASN A 163 8.44 91.36 9.75
CA ASN A 163 7.74 90.26 9.06
C ASN A 163 8.01 88.86 9.65
N ILE A 164 8.28 88.78 10.96
CA ILE A 164 8.48 87.52 11.70
C ILE A 164 7.41 87.40 12.79
N GLY A 165 6.74 86.25 12.86
CA GLY A 165 5.79 85.86 13.93
C GLY A 165 6.41 84.87 14.94
N TYR A 166 5.61 84.41 15.91
CA TYR A 166 5.86 83.36 16.92
C TYR A 166 6.99 83.57 17.95
N ILE A 167 8.07 84.25 17.57
CA ILE A 167 9.30 84.36 18.38
C ILE A 167 9.65 85.79 18.76
N VAL A 168 8.98 86.78 18.18
CA VAL A 168 9.20 88.21 18.47
C VAL A 168 8.46 88.57 19.76
N PRO A 169 9.16 88.96 20.84
CA PRO A 169 8.51 89.38 22.07
C PRO A 169 7.97 90.81 21.94
N GLU A 170 6.77 91.05 22.45
CA GLU A 170 6.12 92.36 22.55
C GLU A 170 5.82 92.66 24.02
N TRP A 171 6.06 93.90 24.46
CA TRP A 171 5.74 94.31 25.83
C TRP A 171 4.23 94.55 25.98
N VAL A 172 3.64 94.05 27.07
CA VAL A 172 2.23 94.26 27.38
C VAL A 172 2.08 95.56 28.16
N GLU A 173 1.37 96.56 27.61
CA GLU A 173 1.26 97.88 28.24
C GLU A 173 0.05 98.03 29.18
N SER A 174 -1.11 97.46 28.83
CA SER A 174 -2.36 97.74 29.56
C SER A 174 -3.21 96.51 29.91
N MET A 175 -3.41 95.56 28.99
CA MET A 175 -4.30 94.40 29.19
C MET A 175 -3.57 93.08 28.89
N PRO A 176 -3.58 92.08 29.79
CA PRO A 176 -4.11 92.14 31.16
C PRO A 176 -3.16 92.90 32.11
N SER A 177 -3.73 93.58 33.12
CA SER A 177 -2.96 94.11 34.24
C SER A 177 -2.74 93.04 35.33
N PHE A 178 -1.75 93.21 36.20
CA PHE A 178 -1.55 92.32 37.36
C PHE A 178 -2.79 92.23 38.26
N SER A 179 -3.61 93.30 38.33
CA SER A 179 -4.86 93.30 39.09
C SER A 179 -5.92 92.40 38.46
N ASP A 180 -5.99 92.34 37.13
CA ASP A 180 -6.91 91.44 36.40
C ASP A 180 -6.55 89.98 36.66
N ILE A 181 -5.26 89.64 36.57
CA ILE A 181 -4.75 88.29 36.85
C ILE A 181 -5.03 87.90 38.31
N LYS A 182 -4.77 88.80 39.26
CA LYS A 182 -5.01 88.54 40.69
C LYS A 182 -6.50 88.37 41.02
N THR A 183 -7.37 89.13 40.36
CA THR A 183 -8.82 89.03 40.53
C THR A 183 -9.34 87.64 40.12
N ILE A 184 -8.82 87.09 39.01
CA ILE A 184 -9.21 85.76 38.53
C ILE A 184 -8.62 84.64 39.37
N TYR A 185 -7.35 84.75 39.77
CA TYR A 185 -6.71 83.71 40.59
C TYR A 185 -7.33 83.60 42.00
N GLY A 186 -7.77 84.74 42.53
CA GLY A 186 -8.43 84.89 43.82
C GLY A 186 -7.73 85.94 44.68
N CYS A 187 -8.45 87.00 45.07
CA CYS A 187 -7.88 88.17 45.76
C CYS A 187 -7.16 87.85 47.09
N SER A 188 -7.49 86.73 47.74
CA SER A 188 -6.90 86.27 49.00
C SER A 188 -5.64 85.40 48.83
N LYS A 189 -5.27 85.03 47.60
CA LYS A 189 -4.12 84.15 47.31
C LYS A 189 -2.89 84.95 46.85
N ILE A 190 -1.70 84.44 47.16
CA ILE A 190 -0.43 84.95 46.62
C ILE A 190 -0.28 84.40 45.20
N LEU A 191 -0.06 85.29 44.22
CA LEU A 191 0.12 84.91 42.82
C LEU A 191 1.43 84.11 42.66
N PRO A 192 1.41 82.97 41.96
CA PRO A 192 2.64 82.25 41.62
C PRO A 192 3.58 83.07 40.73
N THR A 193 4.89 82.82 40.85
CA THR A 193 5.95 83.61 40.21
C THR A 193 5.82 83.66 38.69
N THR A 194 5.44 82.54 38.06
CA THR A 194 5.24 82.46 36.61
C THR A 194 3.76 82.24 36.31
N THR A 195 3.20 83.11 35.48
CA THR A 195 1.85 82.99 34.90
C THR A 195 1.94 83.03 33.38
N ILE A 196 1.39 82.02 32.71
CA ILE A 196 1.23 81.98 31.25
C ILE A 196 -0.25 82.14 30.94
N ILE A 197 -0.61 83.06 30.04
CA ILE A 197 -2.00 83.35 29.67
C ILE A 197 -2.18 83.08 28.19
N LEU A 198 -3.14 82.22 27.87
CA LEU A 198 -3.42 81.74 26.53
C LEU A 198 -4.87 82.10 26.18
N PRO A 199 -5.11 83.21 25.46
CA PRO A 199 -6.41 83.46 24.84
C PRO A 199 -6.67 82.37 23.78
N LEU A 200 -7.71 81.57 23.99
CA LEU A 200 -7.93 80.36 23.18
C LEU A 200 -8.58 80.71 21.85
N LYS A 201 -8.13 80.04 20.77
CA LYS A 201 -8.82 80.01 19.48
C LYS A 201 -10.21 79.38 19.67
N SER A 202 -11.25 79.98 19.08
CA SER A 202 -12.65 79.59 19.34
C SER A 202 -12.93 78.11 19.07
N GLU A 203 -12.32 77.54 18.03
CA GLU A 203 -12.43 76.13 17.66
C GLU A 203 -11.66 75.15 18.55
N LYS A 204 -10.82 75.65 19.48
CA LYS A 204 -9.98 74.85 20.37
C LYS A 204 -10.48 74.78 21.82
N VAL A 205 -11.49 75.59 22.18
CA VAL A 205 -11.99 75.67 23.57
C VAL A 205 -12.45 74.31 24.09
N ASP A 206 -13.32 73.62 23.36
CA ASP A 206 -13.86 72.31 23.78
C ASP A 206 -12.77 71.24 23.83
N VAL A 207 -11.79 71.30 22.92
CA VAL A 207 -10.65 70.39 22.88
C VAL A 207 -9.78 70.55 24.13
N VAL A 208 -9.46 71.79 24.52
CA VAL A 208 -8.67 72.10 25.71
C VAL A 208 -9.42 71.69 26.99
N LYS A 209 -10.73 71.98 27.10
CA LYS A 209 -11.55 71.57 28.25
C LYS A 209 -11.59 70.05 28.42
N LYS A 210 -11.81 69.33 27.31
CA LYS A 210 -11.81 67.86 27.29
C LYS A 210 -10.45 67.30 27.73
N GLN A 211 -9.35 67.92 27.27
CA GLN A 211 -8.01 67.48 27.60
C GLN A 211 -7.62 67.74 29.07
N LEU A 212 -8.01 68.89 29.62
CA LEU A 212 -7.80 69.17 31.04
C LEU A 212 -8.57 68.18 31.93
N SER A 213 -9.75 67.76 31.47
CA SER A 213 -10.58 66.76 32.15
C SER A 213 -10.03 65.33 32.02
N SER A 214 -9.22 65.03 30.99
CA SER A 214 -8.62 63.71 30.74
C SER A 214 -7.24 63.51 31.40
N MET A 215 -6.72 64.50 32.14
CA MET A 215 -5.42 64.39 32.82
C MET A 215 -5.45 63.29 33.91
N HIS A 216 -4.74 62.19 33.66
CA HIS A 216 -4.72 61.04 34.57
C HIS A 216 -3.84 61.27 35.81
N PRO A 217 -4.30 60.89 37.03
CA PRO A 217 -3.53 61.02 38.27
C PRO A 217 -2.14 60.39 38.24
N GLU A 218 -2.01 59.27 37.53
CA GLU A 218 -0.78 58.48 37.44
C GLU A 218 0.35 59.17 36.65
N MET A 219 0.06 60.31 36.00
CA MET A 219 1.08 61.21 35.44
C MET A 219 2.20 61.53 36.44
N LEU A 220 1.83 61.75 37.71
CA LEU A 220 2.76 62.15 38.75
C LEU A 220 3.72 61.02 39.17
N LEU A 221 3.42 59.75 38.88
CA LEU A 221 4.27 58.61 39.30
C LEU A 221 5.67 58.66 38.68
N PHE A 222 5.82 59.30 37.53
CA PHE A 222 7.06 59.33 36.76
C PHE A 222 7.66 60.73 36.67
N LEU A 223 7.04 61.72 37.31
CA LEU A 223 7.62 63.05 37.50
C LEU A 223 8.51 63.04 38.74
N SER A 224 9.66 63.70 38.63
CA SER A 224 10.66 63.76 39.69
C SER A 224 10.51 64.99 40.60
N LYS A 225 9.99 66.10 40.07
CA LYS A 225 9.86 67.38 40.79
C LYS A 225 8.42 67.76 41.08
N ILE A 226 7.53 67.81 40.08
CA ILE A 226 6.13 68.21 40.25
C ILE A 226 5.43 67.22 41.19
N ARG A 227 4.93 67.72 42.32
CA ARG A 227 4.21 66.92 43.32
C ARG A 227 2.70 67.15 43.31
N LYS A 228 2.24 68.25 42.70
CA LYS A 228 0.82 68.67 42.69
C LYS A 228 0.43 69.29 41.35
N LEU A 229 -0.71 68.86 40.82
CA LEU A 229 -1.33 69.33 39.58
C LEU A 229 -2.80 69.66 39.88
N SER A 230 -3.27 70.84 39.50
CA SER A 230 -4.68 71.21 39.70
C SER A 230 -5.28 71.86 38.46
N VAL A 231 -6.57 71.63 38.26
CA VAL A 231 -7.38 72.21 37.18
C VAL A 231 -8.60 72.87 37.82
N ARG A 232 -8.83 74.14 37.49
CA ARG A 232 -9.97 74.93 37.94
C ARG A 232 -10.74 75.50 36.75
N GLU A 233 -12.05 75.40 36.79
CA GLU A 233 -12.94 76.10 35.85
C GLU A 233 -13.66 77.25 36.57
N ASP A 234 -13.42 78.50 36.12
CA ASP A 234 -14.10 79.71 36.60
C ASP A 234 -15.38 79.92 35.79
N ASN A 235 -16.51 79.46 36.34
CA ASN A 235 -17.83 79.63 35.76
C ASN A 235 -18.55 80.86 36.34
N SER A 236 -19.48 81.44 35.57
CA SER A 236 -20.25 82.62 35.99
C SER A 236 -21.15 82.38 37.22
N ASP A 237 -21.51 81.12 37.50
CA ASP A 237 -22.13 80.68 38.76
C ASP A 237 -21.07 80.02 39.67
N PRO A 238 -20.77 80.59 40.86
CA PRO A 238 -19.78 80.05 41.80
C PRO A 238 -20.07 78.60 42.25
N ASN A 239 -21.32 78.13 42.20
CA ASN A 239 -21.68 76.77 42.58
C ASN A 239 -21.42 75.74 41.46
N SER A 240 -21.08 76.21 40.25
CA SER A 240 -20.78 75.37 39.09
C SER A 240 -19.29 75.27 38.76
N SER A 241 -18.41 75.95 39.52
CA SER A 241 -16.96 75.86 39.32
C SER A 241 -16.45 74.48 39.73
N THR A 242 -15.85 73.75 38.79
CA THR A 242 -15.21 72.47 39.07
C THR A 242 -13.75 72.70 39.43
N VAL A 243 -13.32 72.10 40.55
CA VAL A 243 -11.92 72.00 40.92
C VAL A 243 -11.56 70.52 40.94
N SER A 244 -10.50 70.20 40.23
CA SER A 244 -9.94 68.87 40.22
C SER A 244 -8.47 68.97 40.58
N GLU A 245 -8.03 68.23 41.58
CA GLU A 245 -6.65 68.26 42.09
C GLU A 245 -6.06 66.85 42.13
N ILE A 246 -4.80 66.73 41.75
CA ILE A 246 -4.04 65.50 41.79
C ILE A 246 -2.75 65.80 42.56
N SER A 247 -2.43 65.03 43.59
CA SER A 247 -1.20 65.23 44.35
C SER A 247 -0.59 63.93 44.88
N ILE A 248 0.71 63.94 45.13
CA ILE A 248 1.39 62.88 45.87
C ILE A 248 1.18 63.16 47.37
N SER A 249 0.35 62.35 48.02
CA SER A 249 0.00 62.50 49.44
C SER A 249 1.14 62.03 50.35
N SER A 250 1.83 60.95 49.97
CA SER A 250 3.01 60.45 50.69
C SER A 250 3.95 59.59 49.84
N GLU A 251 5.22 59.56 50.23
CA GLU A 251 6.27 58.69 49.68
C GLU A 251 6.98 57.98 50.84
N ARG A 252 7.03 56.64 50.81
CA ARG A 252 7.52 55.81 51.93
C ARG A 252 8.34 54.61 51.43
N ASN A 253 9.00 53.93 52.37
CA ASN A 253 9.64 52.61 52.17
C ASN A 253 10.74 52.56 51.09
N TYR A 254 11.53 53.62 50.94
CA TYR A 254 12.64 53.64 49.99
C TYR A 254 13.71 52.60 50.35
N GLN A 255 14.12 51.78 49.38
CA GLN A 255 15.20 50.80 49.49
C GLN A 255 16.06 50.76 48.23
N ALA A 256 17.38 50.89 48.38
CA ALA A 256 18.35 50.72 47.29
C ALA A 256 18.99 49.33 47.33
N ARG A 257 19.02 48.63 46.19
CA ARG A 257 19.52 47.26 46.02
C ARG A 257 20.69 47.22 45.06
N LYS A 258 21.90 47.29 45.62
CA LYS A 258 23.15 47.35 44.84
C LYS A 258 23.35 46.16 43.89
N ASN A 259 23.05 44.94 44.34
CA ASN A 259 23.28 43.71 43.56
C ASN A 259 22.47 43.64 42.25
N MET A 260 21.37 44.39 42.17
CA MET A 260 20.46 44.38 41.02
C MET A 260 20.46 45.71 40.28
N HIS A 261 21.25 46.69 40.74
CA HIS A 261 21.20 48.08 40.30
C HIS A 261 19.76 48.64 40.29
N ALA A 262 19.00 48.35 41.34
CA ALA A 262 17.58 48.68 41.44
C ALA A 262 17.24 49.44 42.73
N GLU A 263 16.19 50.23 42.70
CA GLU A 263 15.57 50.89 43.85
C GLU A 263 14.07 50.64 43.88
N SER A 264 13.49 50.62 45.07
CA SER A 264 12.05 50.42 45.27
C SER A 264 11.49 51.34 46.34
N TYR A 265 10.27 51.84 46.14
CA TYR A 265 9.58 52.74 47.07
C TYR A 265 8.06 52.63 46.91
N THR A 266 7.28 53.23 47.81
CA THR A 266 5.82 53.26 47.73
C THR A 266 5.33 54.71 47.64
N LEU A 267 4.54 55.02 46.61
CA LEU A 267 3.92 56.33 46.42
C LEU A 267 2.41 56.22 46.66
N HIS A 268 1.83 57.19 47.35
CA HIS A 268 0.38 57.36 47.43
C HIS A 268 -0.03 58.57 46.61
N LEU A 269 -0.91 58.33 45.63
CA LEU A 269 -1.55 59.37 44.84
C LEU A 269 -2.93 59.65 45.41
N SER A 270 -3.25 60.94 45.52
CA SER A 270 -4.58 61.44 45.86
C SER A 270 -5.16 62.17 44.64
N ALA A 271 -6.45 61.98 44.40
CA ALA A 271 -7.22 62.76 43.45
C ALA A 271 -8.48 63.29 44.12
N GLU A 272 -8.67 64.60 44.09
CA GLU A 272 -9.87 65.28 44.57
C GLU A 272 -10.67 65.80 43.38
N GLU A 273 -11.98 65.51 43.32
CA GLU A 273 -12.88 66.02 42.30
C GLU A 273 -14.22 66.41 42.92
N SER A 274 -14.60 67.69 42.83
CA SER A 274 -15.86 68.23 43.36
C SER A 274 -16.14 67.85 44.84
N GLY A 275 -15.10 67.80 45.68
CA GLY A 275 -15.17 67.52 47.11
C GLY A 275 -15.14 66.04 47.51
N LYS A 276 -14.93 65.11 46.57
CA LYS A 276 -14.62 63.70 46.88
C LYS A 276 -13.12 63.46 46.71
N GLU A 277 -12.48 62.92 47.75
CA GLU A 277 -11.06 62.55 47.74
C GLU A 277 -10.92 61.02 47.64
N GLU A 278 -10.15 60.56 46.65
CA GLU A 278 -9.77 59.17 46.47
C GLU A 278 -8.24 59.02 46.54
N GLU A 279 -7.74 57.94 47.13
CA GLU A 279 -6.30 57.67 47.26
C GLU A 279 -5.96 56.26 46.76
N CYS A 280 -4.82 56.12 46.07
CA CYS A 280 -4.28 54.83 45.63
C CYS A 280 -2.76 54.76 45.88
N GLY A 281 -2.30 53.65 46.46
CA GLY A 281 -0.88 53.36 46.62
C GLY A 281 -0.28 52.73 45.36
N TYR A 282 1.03 52.87 45.15
CA TYR A 282 1.80 52.26 44.06
C TYR A 282 3.15 51.78 44.57
N TYR A 283 3.47 50.50 44.36
CA TYR A 283 4.80 49.96 44.55
C TYR A 283 5.65 50.25 43.32
N MET A 284 6.68 51.06 43.52
CA MET A 284 7.59 51.51 42.49
C MET A 284 8.85 50.65 42.50
N TRP A 285 9.30 50.23 41.32
CA TRP A 285 10.56 49.54 41.06
C TRP A 285 11.31 50.26 39.96
N ARG A 286 12.56 50.65 40.17
CA ARG A 286 13.38 51.31 39.16
C ARG A 286 14.70 50.58 39.04
N GLN A 287 15.01 50.03 37.87
CA GLN A 287 16.19 49.20 37.63
C GLN A 287 17.01 49.69 36.45
N LYS A 288 18.33 49.64 36.60
CA LYS A 288 19.30 50.06 35.60
C LYS A 288 19.90 48.86 34.87
N PHE A 289 20.10 48.99 33.56
CA PHE A 289 20.73 47.99 32.70
C PHE A 289 21.80 48.64 31.81
N PRO A 290 22.97 48.01 31.61
CA PRO A 290 23.99 48.55 30.73
C PRO A 290 23.54 48.48 29.26
N VAL A 291 23.83 49.55 28.50
CA VAL A 291 23.54 49.60 27.05
C VAL A 291 24.54 48.74 26.28
N LYS A 292 24.06 47.68 25.60
CA LYS A 292 24.91 46.83 24.76
C LYS A 292 25.41 47.58 23.51
N PRO A 293 26.62 47.29 22.99
CA PRO A 293 27.18 47.96 21.81
C PRO A 293 26.27 47.95 20.58
N GLU A 294 25.63 46.82 20.29
CA GLU A 294 24.73 46.60 19.15
C GLU A 294 23.42 47.39 19.23
N ASN A 295 23.05 47.89 20.42
CA ASN A 295 21.82 48.66 20.63
C ASN A 295 22.08 50.18 20.69
N ARG A 296 23.34 50.64 20.57
CA ARG A 296 23.67 52.07 20.57
C ARG A 296 23.17 52.76 19.30
N VAL A 297 22.73 54.00 19.45
CA VAL A 297 22.21 54.84 18.36
C VAL A 297 22.72 56.27 18.52
N ASP A 298 22.98 56.95 17.39
CA ASP A 298 23.63 58.28 17.37
C ASP A 298 22.89 59.33 18.21
N LYS A 299 21.55 59.25 18.28
CA LYS A 299 20.69 60.20 19.02
C LYS A 299 20.82 60.09 20.55
N ARG A 300 21.52 59.05 21.06
CA ARG A 300 21.63 58.67 22.47
C ARG A 300 23.04 58.18 22.82
N ALA A 301 24.05 58.60 22.07
CA ALA A 301 25.41 58.08 22.21
C ALA A 301 26.00 58.31 23.62
N GLU A 302 25.52 59.34 24.30
CA GLU A 302 25.90 59.78 25.65
C GLU A 302 25.23 59.00 26.80
N ILE A 303 24.33 58.06 26.52
CA ILE A 303 23.64 57.27 27.55
C ILE A 303 24.24 55.86 27.63
N ASP A 304 24.77 55.50 28.81
CA ASP A 304 25.41 54.20 29.05
C ASP A 304 24.52 53.20 29.82
N GLU A 305 23.43 53.67 30.42
CA GLU A 305 22.48 52.85 31.18
C GLU A 305 21.03 53.11 30.75
N TRP A 306 20.27 52.05 30.49
CA TRP A 306 18.81 52.09 30.42
C TRP A 306 18.21 52.04 31.81
N VAL A 307 17.18 52.85 32.04
CA VAL A 307 16.42 52.86 33.28
C VAL A 307 15.00 52.41 32.98
N ILE A 308 14.58 51.32 33.63
CA ILE A 308 13.22 50.78 33.53
C ILE A 308 12.54 50.96 34.89
N THR A 309 11.44 51.69 34.91
CA THR A 309 10.59 51.92 36.09
C THR A 309 9.27 51.16 35.92
N LEU A 310 8.90 50.34 36.91
CA LEU A 310 7.64 49.61 36.99
C LEU A 310 6.84 50.10 38.21
N ALA A 311 5.56 50.35 38.05
CA ALA A 311 4.65 50.76 39.12
C ALA A 311 3.50 49.76 39.23
N PHE A 312 3.33 49.13 40.39
CA PHE A 312 2.25 48.20 40.69
C PHE A 312 1.25 48.88 41.64
N PRO A 313 0.00 49.14 41.23
CA PRO A 313 -1.01 49.72 42.10
C PRO A 313 -1.35 48.79 43.26
N HIS A 314 -1.60 49.42 44.40
CA HIS A 314 -2.00 48.83 45.65
C HIS A 314 -3.34 49.46 46.05
N GLY A 315 -4.43 48.77 45.74
CA GLY A 315 -5.80 49.27 45.87
C GLY A 315 -6.50 49.47 44.52
N HIS A 316 -7.61 50.19 44.52
CA HIS A 316 -8.31 50.56 43.29
C HIS A 316 -7.61 51.75 42.65
N ARG A 317 -7.25 51.62 41.36
CA ARG A 317 -6.65 52.72 40.60
C ARG A 317 -7.61 53.90 40.56
N LEU A 318 -7.06 55.11 40.64
CA LEU A 318 -7.83 56.34 40.55
C LEU A 318 -8.40 56.48 39.13
N SER A 319 -9.72 56.65 39.02
CA SER A 319 -10.40 56.90 37.74
C SER A 319 -10.95 58.33 37.71
N ARG A 320 -10.77 59.02 36.58
CA ARG A 320 -11.46 60.29 36.28
C ARG A 320 -12.24 60.14 34.98
N GLY A 321 -13.54 60.38 35.03
CA GLY A 321 -14.47 60.12 33.92
C GLY A 321 -14.63 58.63 33.56
N ASN A 322 -15.16 58.36 32.36
CA ASN A 322 -15.39 56.99 31.83
C ASN A 322 -14.13 56.30 31.25
N GLN A 323 -12.92 56.78 31.55
CA GLN A 323 -11.69 56.28 30.92
C GLN A 323 -10.81 55.48 31.91
N LEU A 324 -10.52 54.23 31.55
CA LEU A 324 -9.55 53.36 32.23
C LEU A 324 -8.12 53.86 31.98
N SER A 325 -7.30 53.92 33.02
CA SER A 325 -5.93 54.43 32.89
C SER A 325 -5.04 53.51 32.01
N PRO A 326 -4.22 54.08 31.09
CA PRO A 326 -3.32 53.33 30.23
C PRO A 326 -2.28 52.49 31.01
N GLY A 327 -1.90 51.34 30.47
CA GLY A 327 -0.96 50.39 31.10
C GLY A 327 0.53 50.59 30.76
N VAL A 328 0.89 51.54 29.90
CA VAL A 328 2.27 51.81 29.49
C VAL A 328 2.48 53.32 29.36
N CYS A 329 3.47 53.87 30.07
CA CYS A 329 3.82 55.29 30.04
C CYS A 329 5.22 55.49 29.47
N ALA A 330 5.34 55.89 28.20
CA ALA A 330 6.62 56.35 27.67
C ALA A 330 6.82 57.82 28.07
N PHE A 331 7.64 58.04 29.11
CA PHE A 331 8.13 59.36 29.55
C PHE A 331 7.10 60.24 30.29
N LEU A 332 5.92 60.49 29.72
CA LEU A 332 4.70 61.10 30.32
C LEU A 332 3.51 60.63 29.45
N PRO A 333 2.26 60.57 29.93
CA PRO A 333 1.17 60.06 29.12
C PRO A 333 0.92 60.99 27.94
N THR A 334 1.38 60.55 26.78
CA THR A 334 0.86 61.00 25.51
C THR A 334 -0.54 60.41 25.38
N GLU A 335 -1.55 61.27 25.16
CA GLU A 335 -2.89 60.79 24.85
C GLU A 335 -2.82 59.78 23.72
N GLU A 336 -3.53 58.67 23.91
CA GLU A 336 -3.75 57.64 22.93
C GLU A 336 -2.48 57.04 22.30
N LEU A 337 -1.71 56.29 23.10
CA LEU A 337 -1.26 54.97 22.62
C LEU A 337 -2.49 54.03 22.54
N ASN A 338 -3.60 54.50 21.94
CA ASN A 338 -4.77 53.71 21.64
C ASN A 338 -4.35 52.73 20.54
N CYS A 339 -4.07 51.50 20.98
CA CYS A 339 -3.71 50.35 20.18
C CYS A 339 -2.26 50.34 19.65
N GLN A 340 -1.34 49.74 20.43
CA GLN A 340 -0.24 48.84 20.00
C GLN A 340 0.83 48.58 21.08
N PRO A 341 1.26 49.53 21.93
CA PRO A 341 2.41 49.30 22.81
C PRO A 341 2.10 48.45 24.04
N CYS A 342 0.93 48.62 24.66
CA CYS A 342 0.48 47.72 25.72
C CYS A 342 0.40 46.28 25.20
N SER A 343 -0.10 46.07 23.98
CA SER A 343 -0.11 44.74 23.35
C SER A 343 1.28 44.22 22.99
N VAL A 344 2.25 45.08 22.63
CA VAL A 344 3.61 44.65 22.29
C VAL A 344 4.45 44.36 23.53
N ILE A 345 4.36 45.18 24.58
CA ILE A 345 5.05 44.93 25.85
C ILE A 345 4.39 43.76 26.59
N MET A 346 3.05 43.66 26.61
CA MET A 346 2.38 42.43 27.06
C MET A 346 2.71 41.24 26.15
N CYS A 347 2.94 41.41 24.84
CA CYS A 347 3.46 40.35 23.97
C CYS A 347 4.85 39.89 24.37
N LEU A 348 5.72 40.83 24.72
CA LEU A 348 7.11 40.55 25.04
C LEU A 348 7.25 39.98 26.45
N VAL A 349 6.38 40.39 27.38
CA VAL A 349 6.36 39.96 28.79
C VAL A 349 5.45 38.75 29.03
N PHE A 350 4.34 38.61 28.30
CA PHE A 350 3.31 37.58 28.57
C PHE A 350 2.77 36.88 27.31
N GLY A 351 3.10 37.38 26.12
CA GLY A 351 2.72 36.85 24.80
C GLY A 351 1.24 36.98 24.45
N CYS A 352 0.88 37.68 23.35
CA CYS A 352 -0.31 37.31 22.56
C CYS A 352 -0.46 37.96 21.18
N ARG A 353 -0.90 37.15 20.20
CA ARG A 353 -0.98 37.49 18.76
C ARG A 353 0.38 37.74 18.13
N TYR A 354 1.09 36.64 17.91
CA TYR A 354 2.22 36.54 17.00
C TYR A 354 1.79 36.75 15.54
N THR A 355 1.17 37.89 15.21
CA THR A 355 0.96 38.28 13.83
C THR A 355 2.17 39.06 13.38
N GLY A 356 3.06 38.42 12.61
CA GLY A 356 4.19 39.05 11.92
C GLY A 356 3.76 40.02 10.81
N VAL A 357 2.79 40.90 11.09
CA VAL A 357 2.27 41.90 10.16
C VAL A 357 2.41 43.26 10.80
N LYS A 358 3.09 44.18 10.11
CA LYS A 358 2.97 45.63 10.31
C LYS A 358 1.50 45.93 10.57
N CYS A 359 1.16 46.31 11.80
CA CYS A 359 -0.21 46.56 12.20
C CYS A 359 -0.68 47.90 11.56
N ARG A 360 -0.95 47.83 10.25
CA ARG A 360 -1.64 48.82 9.42
C ARG A 360 -3.04 48.29 9.21
N ARG A 361 -3.89 48.34 10.24
CA ARG A 361 -5.36 48.38 10.10
C ARG A 361 -5.97 48.64 11.48
N ARG A 362 -6.73 49.73 11.57
CA ARG A 362 -7.61 50.08 12.68
C ARG A 362 -8.55 48.91 12.96
N ALA A 363 -8.29 48.17 14.02
CA ALA A 363 -9.27 47.32 14.68
C ALA A 363 -9.17 47.64 16.18
N THR A 364 -10.08 48.48 16.65
CA THR A 364 -10.34 48.78 18.05
C THR A 364 -10.82 47.50 18.72
N VAL A 365 -9.91 46.81 19.39
CA VAL A 365 -10.25 45.80 20.40
C VAL A 365 -9.57 46.27 21.67
N GLU A 366 -10.36 46.82 22.60
CA GLU A 366 -9.93 46.97 23.98
C GLU A 366 -9.53 45.59 24.51
N MET A 367 -8.23 45.32 24.57
CA MET A 367 -7.72 44.22 25.38
C MET A 367 -7.69 44.71 26.82
N VAL A 368 -8.74 44.40 27.58
CA VAL A 368 -8.73 44.45 29.04
C VAL A 368 -7.74 43.38 29.51
N THR A 369 -6.47 43.76 29.68
CA THR A 369 -5.50 42.89 30.34
C THR A 369 -5.66 43.08 31.85
N ASN A 370 -6.05 42.03 32.58
CA ASN A 370 -6.12 42.00 34.05
C ASN A 370 -4.75 42.11 34.77
N PHE A 371 -3.73 42.64 34.08
CA PHE A 371 -2.44 43.00 34.67
C PHE A 371 -2.40 44.52 34.86
N PRO A 372 -2.44 45.00 36.11
CA PRO A 372 -2.37 46.42 36.37
C PRO A 372 -0.94 46.75 36.78
N PHE A 373 0.00 46.92 35.86
CA PHE A 373 1.26 47.60 36.21
C PHE A 373 1.62 48.56 35.09
N ILE A 374 2.33 49.63 35.46
CA ILE A 374 2.69 50.70 34.54
C ILE A 374 4.20 50.64 34.36
N ILE A 375 4.67 50.70 33.12
CA ILE A 375 6.10 50.74 32.79
C ILE A 375 6.48 52.10 32.21
N GLN A 376 7.65 52.59 32.61
CA GLN A 376 8.34 53.74 32.04
C GLN A 376 9.78 53.38 31.71
N ALA A 377 10.24 53.79 30.53
CA ALA A 377 11.64 53.71 30.10
C ALA A 377 11.93 54.77 29.01
N ASP A 378 13.21 55.01 28.69
CA ASP A 378 13.63 55.96 27.64
C ASP A 378 13.46 55.39 26.22
N PHE A 379 12.22 55.06 25.85
CA PHE A 379 11.89 54.57 24.51
C PHE A 379 12.03 55.69 23.47
N LEU A 380 12.59 55.34 22.30
CA LEU A 380 12.53 56.18 21.10
C LEU A 380 11.12 56.13 20.51
N LEU A 381 10.52 57.30 20.35
CA LEU A 381 9.18 57.47 19.79
C LEU A 381 9.24 57.90 18.32
N ALA A 382 8.18 57.61 17.57
CA ALA A 382 7.95 58.17 16.25
C ALA A 382 7.85 59.71 16.33
N SER A 383 8.04 60.41 15.21
CA SER A 383 8.01 61.88 15.19
C SER A 383 6.71 62.47 15.75
N SER A 384 5.57 61.81 15.53
CA SER A 384 4.28 62.19 16.11
C SER A 384 4.15 61.94 17.61
N ARG A 385 5.11 61.24 18.24
CA ARG A 385 5.09 60.79 19.65
C ARG A 385 3.93 59.87 20.04
N GLU A 386 3.21 59.33 19.06
CA GLU A 386 2.05 58.44 19.25
C GLU A 386 2.42 56.94 19.20
N ALA A 387 3.69 56.59 18.97
CA ALA A 387 4.12 55.19 18.91
C ALA A 387 5.59 55.01 19.29
N ILE A 388 5.90 53.87 19.91
CA ILE A 388 7.28 53.41 20.14
C ILE A 388 7.84 52.84 18.83
N LEU A 389 9.07 53.21 18.49
CA LEU A 389 9.78 52.69 17.31
C LEU A 389 10.34 51.28 17.56
N PHE A 390 9.51 50.24 17.46
CA PHE A 390 9.89 48.86 17.78
C PHE A 390 11.03 48.28 16.94
N ASP A 391 11.21 48.77 15.72
CA ASP A 391 12.29 48.30 14.85
C ASP A 391 13.67 48.85 15.24
N SER A 392 13.72 49.88 16.09
CA SER A 392 14.96 50.51 16.53
C SER A 392 15.80 49.56 17.40
N PRO A 393 17.11 49.40 17.12
CA PRO A 393 18.01 48.63 17.98
C PRO A 393 17.97 49.07 19.45
N TRP A 394 17.83 50.38 19.72
CA TRP A 394 17.72 50.93 21.08
C TRP A 394 16.52 50.38 21.83
N ASN A 395 15.33 50.46 21.22
CA ASN A 395 14.10 50.00 21.84
C ASN A 395 14.08 48.46 21.98
N LYS A 396 14.65 47.73 21.01
CA LYS A 396 14.81 46.27 21.13
C LYS A 396 15.64 45.89 22.35
N GLY A 397 16.76 46.59 22.58
CA GLY A 397 17.59 46.40 23.78
C GLY A 397 16.83 46.67 25.08
N ILE A 398 16.08 47.78 25.17
CA ILE A 398 15.23 48.05 26.34
C ILE A 398 14.21 46.92 26.56
N LEU A 399 13.55 46.49 25.49
CA LEU A 399 12.52 45.45 25.54
C LEU A 399 13.06 44.08 25.97
N GLU A 400 14.30 43.73 25.59
CA GLU A 400 15.00 42.52 26.07
C GLU A 400 15.25 42.56 27.59
N CYS A 401 15.41 43.75 28.19
CA CYS A 401 15.61 43.91 29.62
C CYS A 401 14.32 43.88 30.45
N VAL A 402 13.16 44.14 29.83
CA VAL A 402 11.86 44.22 30.53
C VAL A 402 11.48 42.91 31.24
N PRO A 403 11.61 41.70 30.64
CA PRO A 403 11.33 40.44 31.34
C PRO A 403 12.10 40.30 32.66
N CYS A 404 13.41 40.58 32.64
CA CYS A 404 14.24 40.53 33.83
C CYS A 404 13.79 41.57 34.87
N ALA A 405 13.56 42.83 34.45
CA ALA A 405 13.07 43.88 35.34
C ALA A 405 11.74 43.50 36.00
N PHE A 406 10.81 42.94 35.22
CA PHE A 406 9.50 42.50 35.69
C PHE A 406 9.62 41.37 36.70
N MET A 407 10.36 40.30 36.38
CA MET A 407 10.48 39.13 37.28
C MET A 407 11.14 39.51 38.60
N ASN A 408 12.16 40.37 38.56
CA ASN A 408 12.82 40.91 39.73
C ASN A 408 11.89 41.76 40.61
N ALA A 409 11.15 42.68 39.98
CA ALA A 409 10.19 43.54 40.66
C ALA A 409 9.05 42.74 41.27
N PHE A 410 8.49 41.79 40.51
CA PHE A 410 7.37 40.96 40.94
C PHE A 410 7.76 40.03 42.08
N ALA A 411 8.89 39.32 41.98
CA ALA A 411 9.41 38.47 43.04
C ALA A 411 9.64 39.27 44.34
N THR A 412 10.13 40.50 44.19
CA THR A 412 10.48 41.37 45.32
C THR A 412 9.27 42.05 45.96
N LEU A 413 8.45 42.74 45.17
CA LEU A 413 7.45 43.68 45.67
C LEU A 413 6.09 43.01 45.86
N VAL A 414 5.82 41.94 45.11
CA VAL A 414 4.53 41.25 45.11
C VAL A 414 4.63 39.89 45.79
N LYS A 415 5.42 38.95 45.24
CA LYS A 415 5.50 37.56 45.75
C LYS A 415 5.98 37.45 47.20
N SER A 416 6.87 38.33 47.65
CA SER A 416 7.47 38.25 49.00
C SER A 416 6.55 38.73 50.14
N ARG A 417 5.36 39.27 49.82
CA ARG A 417 4.46 39.89 50.79
C ARG A 417 3.24 39.03 51.11
N ALA A 418 2.78 39.09 52.36
CA ALA A 418 1.62 38.33 52.85
C ALA A 418 0.27 38.91 52.37
N ASP A 419 0.23 40.18 51.97
CA ASP A 419 -0.92 40.94 51.50
C ASP A 419 -0.96 41.09 49.96
N ALA A 420 -0.18 40.26 49.24
CA ALA A 420 -0.10 40.30 47.79
C ALA A 420 -1.50 40.09 47.17
N PRO A 421 -1.96 40.98 46.26
CA PRO A 421 -3.29 40.86 45.68
C PRO A 421 -3.43 39.55 44.90
N ALA A 422 -4.57 38.87 45.07
CA ALA A 422 -4.94 37.73 44.24
C ALA A 422 -5.16 38.20 42.79
N MET A 423 -4.13 38.09 41.95
CA MET A 423 -4.25 38.47 40.55
C MET A 423 -4.97 37.36 39.75
N SER A 424 -6.12 37.67 39.17
CA SER A 424 -6.77 36.78 38.19
C SER A 424 -6.08 36.92 36.83
N LEU A 425 -4.99 36.18 36.64
CA LEU A 425 -4.25 36.18 35.38
C LEU A 425 -5.03 35.43 34.28
N PRO A 426 -4.97 35.90 33.01
CA PRO A 426 -5.33 35.05 31.88
C PRO A 426 -4.55 33.74 31.97
N SER A 427 -5.15 32.61 31.57
CA SER A 427 -4.44 31.33 31.53
C SER A 427 -3.29 31.41 30.51
N MET A 428 -2.08 31.61 31.01
CA MET A 428 -0.85 31.65 30.22
C MET A 428 -0.20 30.28 30.18
N PHE A 429 0.45 29.97 29.06
CA PHE A 429 1.05 28.66 28.85
C PHE A 429 2.48 28.71 28.30
N ASN A 430 3.34 27.81 28.75
CA ASN A 430 4.69 27.63 28.22
C ASN A 430 4.77 26.55 27.13
N LEU A 431 5.73 26.70 26.21
CA LEU A 431 6.08 25.71 25.21
C LEU A 431 7.29 24.89 25.67
N LEU A 432 7.44 23.70 25.11
CA LEU A 432 8.63 22.89 25.26
C LEU A 432 9.83 23.61 24.60
N PRO A 433 10.98 23.74 25.29
CA PRO A 433 12.14 24.45 24.76
C PRO A 433 12.60 23.98 23.37
N PRO A 434 12.62 22.66 23.04
CA PRO A 434 12.97 22.20 21.69
C PRO A 434 12.05 22.74 20.59
N PHE A 435 10.79 23.04 20.91
CA PHE A 435 9.85 23.60 19.94
C PHE A 435 10.12 25.10 19.67
N TRP A 436 10.63 25.85 20.65
CA TRP A 436 11.09 27.23 20.42
C TRP A 436 12.23 27.28 19.40
N THR A 437 13.15 26.31 19.45
CA THR A 437 14.23 26.20 18.46
C THR A 437 13.69 25.98 17.04
N ILE A 438 12.66 25.13 16.89
CA ILE A 438 11.98 24.89 15.61
C ILE A 438 11.34 26.19 15.09
N LEU A 439 10.61 26.92 15.94
CA LEU A 439 9.97 28.18 15.56
C LEU A 439 10.98 29.27 15.19
N GLY A 440 12.14 29.30 15.87
CA GLY A 440 13.26 30.19 15.53
C GLY A 440 13.80 29.93 14.13
N LYS A 441 14.15 28.67 13.83
CA LYS A 441 14.63 28.26 12.50
C LYS A 441 13.59 28.48 11.40
N ALA A 442 12.32 28.18 11.67
CA ALA A 442 11.23 28.43 10.72
C ALA A 442 11.13 29.93 10.34
N ARG A 443 11.36 30.82 11.30
CA ARG A 443 11.37 32.27 11.07
C ARG A 443 12.57 32.73 10.24
N GLU A 444 13.76 32.20 10.52
CA GLU A 444 14.96 32.48 9.71
C GLU A 444 14.77 32.05 8.25
N CYS A 445 13.99 30.99 8.02
CA CYS A 445 13.58 30.55 6.70
C CYS A 445 12.40 31.33 6.08
N GLY A 446 11.86 32.35 6.78
CA GLY A 446 10.78 33.21 6.26
C GLY A 446 9.36 32.63 6.32
N MET A 447 9.11 31.59 7.11
CA MET A 447 7.78 30.95 7.22
C MET A 447 6.77 31.82 7.99
N ASP A 448 5.49 31.69 7.62
CA ASP A 448 4.40 32.45 8.23
C ASP A 448 3.88 31.81 9.53
N LEU A 449 4.29 32.38 10.68
CA LEU A 449 3.90 31.89 12.02
C LEU A 449 2.65 32.57 12.61
N LYS A 450 1.81 33.21 11.79
CA LYS A 450 0.61 33.96 12.25
C LYS A 450 -0.35 33.14 13.12
N ASN A 451 -0.36 31.81 12.97
CA ASN A 451 -1.33 30.93 13.62
C ASN A 451 -1.00 30.55 15.08
N LEU A 452 0.18 30.88 15.61
CA LEU A 452 0.59 30.61 17.01
C LEU A 452 -0.42 31.12 18.06
N SER A 453 -1.16 32.18 17.74
CA SER A 453 -2.10 32.85 18.63
C SER A 453 -3.57 32.58 18.36
N THR A 454 -3.87 31.92 17.24
CA THR A 454 -5.25 31.72 16.77
C THR A 454 -5.98 30.60 17.52
N HIS A 455 -5.27 29.86 18.37
CA HIS A 455 -5.81 28.73 19.12
C HIS A 455 -6.36 29.08 20.51
N GLY A 456 -6.53 30.38 20.82
CA GLY A 456 -7.16 30.84 22.06
C GLY A 456 -6.28 30.70 23.32
N THR A 457 -4.97 30.58 23.15
CA THR A 457 -4.01 30.33 24.22
C THR A 457 -2.91 31.41 24.21
N TYR A 458 -2.65 32.02 25.36
CA TYR A 458 -1.58 33.01 25.54
C TYR A 458 -0.26 32.26 25.78
N ILE A 459 0.67 32.34 24.82
CA ILE A 459 1.95 31.64 24.89
C ILE A 459 3.02 32.55 25.47
N LEU A 460 3.60 32.15 26.59
CA LEU A 460 4.68 32.87 27.25
C LEU A 460 5.90 32.99 26.33
N SER A 461 6.47 34.20 26.24
CA SER A 461 7.68 34.48 25.46
C SER A 461 8.86 33.61 25.91
N SER A 462 9.70 33.17 24.96
CA SER A 462 10.92 32.40 25.26
C SER A 462 11.91 33.13 26.16
N HIS A 463 11.80 34.45 26.31
CA HIS A 463 12.65 35.25 27.22
C HIS A 463 12.38 34.96 28.70
N PHE A 464 11.30 34.24 29.03
CA PHE A 464 11.00 33.75 30.38
C PHE A 464 11.43 32.30 30.60
N ASP A 465 11.98 31.63 29.57
CA ASP A 465 12.40 30.23 29.61
C ASP A 465 13.78 30.09 30.29
N GLU A 466 13.92 30.70 31.48
CA GLU A 466 15.06 30.53 32.37
C GLU A 466 14.61 29.81 33.64
N SER A 467 15.39 28.81 34.07
CA SER A 467 15.06 27.99 35.25
C SER A 467 14.94 28.80 36.55
N THR A 468 15.64 29.94 36.64
CA THR A 468 15.58 30.91 37.74
C THR A 468 14.16 31.50 37.94
N TYR A 469 13.37 31.55 36.88
CA TYR A 469 12.03 32.13 36.86
C TYR A 469 10.91 31.13 37.18
N ASN A 470 11.19 29.83 37.17
CA ASN A 470 10.18 28.78 37.36
C ASN A 470 9.32 28.99 38.62
N SER A 471 9.92 29.37 39.74
CA SER A 471 9.17 29.59 40.99
C SER A 471 8.21 30.78 40.92
N VAL A 472 8.49 31.77 40.08
CA VAL A 472 7.63 32.94 39.87
C VAL A 472 6.54 32.58 38.86
N LEU A 473 6.88 31.87 37.78
CA LEU A 473 5.91 31.40 36.78
C LEU A 473 4.87 30.43 37.37
N GLU A 474 5.30 29.55 38.28
CA GLU A 474 4.41 28.64 39.02
C GLU A 474 3.46 29.43 39.95
N PHE A 475 3.98 30.42 40.67
CA PHE A 475 3.15 31.33 41.48
C PHE A 475 2.12 32.09 40.64
N MET A 476 2.47 32.44 39.41
CA MET A 476 1.58 33.09 38.44
C MET A 476 0.61 32.12 37.75
N GLY A 477 0.66 30.81 38.07
CA GLY A 477 -0.24 29.81 37.51
C GLY A 477 -0.03 29.50 36.03
N VAL A 478 1.18 29.74 35.49
CA VAL A 478 1.54 29.39 34.11
C VAL A 478 1.58 27.87 33.97
N LYS A 479 0.83 27.32 33.00
CA LYS A 479 0.75 25.88 32.74
C LYS A 479 1.50 25.50 31.46
N SER A 480 1.74 24.22 31.21
CA SER A 480 2.20 23.78 29.89
C SER A 480 1.06 23.65 28.90
N VAL A 481 1.30 24.06 27.65
CA VAL A 481 0.31 23.88 26.59
C VAL A 481 -0.05 22.39 26.46
N SER A 482 -1.32 22.13 26.14
CA SER A 482 -1.75 20.76 25.86
C SER A 482 -1.04 20.19 24.63
N ILE A 483 -0.88 18.87 24.58
CA ILE A 483 -0.36 18.15 23.40
C ILE A 483 -1.16 18.47 22.12
N GLU A 484 -2.45 18.74 22.26
CA GLU A 484 -3.36 19.11 21.16
C GLU A 484 -3.06 20.49 20.57
N TRP A 485 -2.47 21.38 21.35
CA TRP A 485 -2.08 22.70 20.89
C TRP A 485 -0.94 22.60 19.86
N TYR A 486 0.06 21.72 20.09
CA TYR A 486 1.16 21.55 19.15
C TYR A 486 0.70 21.01 17.79
N ALA A 487 -0.25 20.07 17.78
CA ALA A 487 -0.81 19.54 16.55
C ALA A 487 -1.47 20.65 15.72
N LYS A 488 -2.32 21.47 16.37
CA LYS A 488 -2.96 22.63 15.73
C LYS A 488 -1.94 23.65 15.20
N CYS A 489 -0.88 23.90 15.96
CA CYS A 489 0.17 24.84 15.55
C CYS A 489 0.97 24.35 14.33
N ILE A 490 1.39 23.09 14.33
CA ILE A 490 2.18 22.49 13.24
C ILE A 490 1.38 22.49 11.93
N GLU A 491 0.11 22.10 11.99
CA GLU A 491 -0.77 22.09 10.83
C GLU A 491 -1.14 23.51 10.38
N GLY A 492 -1.60 24.35 11.32
CA GLY A 492 -2.05 25.71 11.02
C GLY A 492 -0.94 26.57 10.43
N SER A 493 0.31 26.40 10.87
CA SER A 493 1.44 27.19 10.36
C SER A 493 2.16 26.52 9.19
N ASN A 494 1.57 25.47 8.59
CA ASN A 494 2.13 24.72 7.45
C ASN A 494 3.60 24.28 7.63
N LEU A 495 4.07 24.07 8.86
CA LEU A 495 5.49 23.82 9.15
C LEU A 495 6.00 22.58 8.38
N VAL A 496 5.18 21.54 8.29
CA VAL A 496 5.53 20.32 7.55
C VAL A 496 5.44 20.51 6.04
N LYS A 497 4.69 21.47 5.51
CA LYS A 497 4.58 21.68 4.05
C LYS A 497 5.67 22.58 3.52
N GLU A 498 6.02 23.63 4.27
CA GLU A 498 6.96 24.66 3.83
C GLU A 498 8.41 24.40 4.28
N ALA A 499 8.64 23.51 5.25
CA ALA A 499 10.00 23.27 5.74
C ALA A 499 10.96 22.70 4.69
N HIS A 500 12.20 23.20 4.68
CA HIS A 500 13.30 22.49 4.03
C HIS A 500 13.61 21.18 4.77
N GLU A 501 14.30 20.25 4.10
CA GLU A 501 14.47 18.87 4.58
C GLU A 501 15.03 18.76 6.00
N GLN A 502 16.03 19.58 6.35
CA GLN A 502 16.64 19.56 7.68
C GLN A 502 15.63 19.95 8.79
N LEU A 503 14.90 21.05 8.59
CA LEU A 503 13.90 21.52 9.55
C LEU A 503 12.71 20.56 9.63
N TYR A 504 12.33 19.94 8.50
CA TYR A 504 11.31 18.89 8.49
C TYR A 504 11.70 17.70 9.38
N LEU A 505 12.94 17.21 9.27
CA LEU A 505 13.42 16.11 10.12
C LEU A 505 13.48 16.50 11.60
N GLU A 506 13.82 17.75 11.92
CA GLU A 506 13.77 18.26 13.31
C GLU A 506 12.33 18.31 13.86
N ILE A 507 11.34 18.66 13.03
CA ILE A 507 9.92 18.61 13.41
C ILE A 507 9.49 17.17 13.67
N ILE A 508 9.83 16.23 12.77
CA ILE A 508 9.51 14.81 12.95
C ILE A 508 10.21 14.25 14.19
N TYR A 509 11.47 14.60 14.43
CA TYR A 509 12.20 14.23 15.63
C TYR A 509 11.55 14.78 16.91
N PHE A 510 11.12 16.04 16.92
CA PHE A 510 10.41 16.63 18.04
C PHE A 510 9.14 15.85 18.38
N VAL A 511 8.33 15.50 17.38
CA VAL A 511 7.13 14.68 17.58
C VAL A 511 7.53 13.28 18.06
N ALA A 512 8.51 12.65 17.42
CA ALA A 512 8.98 11.31 17.74
C ALA A 512 9.55 11.19 19.16
N ASN A 513 10.13 12.25 19.72
CA ASN A 513 10.71 12.23 21.06
C ASN A 513 9.67 12.56 22.15
N ASN A 514 8.74 13.48 21.88
CA ASN A 514 7.83 14.00 22.91
C ASN A 514 6.46 13.27 22.96
N TRP A 515 6.12 12.49 21.92
CA TRP A 515 4.83 11.77 21.86
C TRP A 515 4.94 10.23 21.97
N GLN A 516 6.12 9.65 22.22
CA GLN A 516 6.30 8.17 22.18
C GLN A 516 5.23 7.36 22.92
N ASN A 517 4.88 7.76 24.14
CA ASN A 517 3.95 7.02 25.01
C ASN A 517 2.48 7.44 24.86
N CYS A 518 2.21 8.55 24.17
CA CYS A 518 0.89 9.20 24.13
C CYS A 518 0.44 9.55 22.70
N PHE A 519 1.05 8.97 21.66
CA PHE A 519 0.72 9.33 20.28
C PHE A 519 -0.68 8.86 19.87
N LEU A 520 -1.03 7.62 20.26
CA LEU A 520 -2.33 7.01 20.01
C LEU A 520 -3.44 7.78 20.74
N GLY A 521 -4.44 8.24 19.99
CA GLY A 521 -5.59 8.99 20.51
C GLY A 521 -5.46 10.52 20.48
N THR A 522 -4.36 11.07 19.96
CA THR A 522 -4.16 12.53 19.83
C THR A 522 -4.44 13.03 18.41
N ASN A 523 -4.78 14.32 18.24
CA ASN A 523 -4.94 14.88 16.88
C ASN A 523 -3.61 14.97 16.13
N MET A 524 -2.46 14.78 16.78
CA MET A 524 -1.16 14.73 16.13
C MET A 524 -1.08 13.61 15.08
N MET A 525 -1.85 12.52 15.22
CA MET A 525 -1.95 11.46 14.21
C MET A 525 -2.77 11.87 12.99
N SER A 526 -3.65 12.85 13.13
CA SER A 526 -4.62 13.27 12.11
C SER A 526 -4.07 14.36 11.19
N ILE A 527 -3.06 15.12 11.63
CA ILE A 527 -2.43 16.16 10.82
C ILE A 527 -1.43 15.59 9.81
N PRO A 528 -1.18 16.28 8.67
CA PRO A 528 -0.35 15.76 7.59
C PRO A 528 1.16 15.86 7.89
N LEU A 529 1.70 14.90 8.66
CA LEU A 529 3.11 14.85 9.05
C LEU A 529 4.05 14.21 8.01
N LEU A 530 3.55 13.32 7.15
CA LEU A 530 4.39 12.51 6.26
C LEU A 530 4.46 13.12 4.86
N ARG A 531 5.68 13.35 4.36
CA ARG A 531 5.93 13.78 2.97
C ARG A 531 6.17 12.59 2.05
N TYR A 532 5.48 12.53 0.91
CA TYR A 532 5.73 11.48 -0.07
C TYR A 532 5.55 12.00 -1.49
N VAL A 533 6.08 11.24 -2.45
CA VAL A 533 5.98 11.56 -3.87
C VAL A 533 4.94 10.67 -4.51
N ASP A 534 3.97 11.30 -5.16
CA ASP A 534 2.98 10.58 -5.94
C ASP A 534 3.59 10.02 -7.24
N ARG A 535 2.77 9.31 -8.01
CA ARG A 535 3.24 8.65 -9.26
C ARG A 535 3.63 9.66 -10.35
N ASN A 536 3.13 10.88 -10.27
CA ASN A 536 3.45 11.96 -11.21
C ASN A 536 4.69 12.75 -10.80
N GLY A 537 5.28 12.46 -9.64
CA GLY A 537 6.40 13.23 -9.10
C GLY A 537 5.99 14.44 -8.27
N VAL A 538 4.70 14.57 -7.92
CA VAL A 538 4.18 15.66 -7.10
C VAL A 538 4.35 15.35 -5.62
N LEU A 539 4.84 16.33 -4.86
CA LEU A 539 4.96 16.23 -3.41
C LEU A 539 3.58 16.33 -2.75
N LEU A 540 3.17 15.27 -2.05
CA LEU A 540 1.91 15.18 -1.31
C LEU A 540 2.18 14.84 0.17
N PHE A 541 1.13 14.95 0.98
CA PHE A 541 1.23 14.82 2.43
C PHE A 541 0.18 13.87 2.99
N TRP A 542 0.60 12.99 3.91
CA TRP A 542 -0.28 12.09 4.65
C TRP A 542 -0.24 12.34 6.15
N SER A 543 -1.37 12.08 6.79
CA SER A 543 -1.42 11.89 8.24
C SER A 543 -0.96 10.50 8.62
N ILE A 544 -0.49 10.32 9.86
CA ILE A 544 -0.07 9.02 10.37
C ILE A 544 -1.28 8.05 10.44
N ASN A 545 -2.46 8.58 10.76
CA ASN A 545 -3.70 7.81 10.79
C ASN A 545 -4.03 7.24 9.40
N ARG A 546 -3.90 8.04 8.33
CA ARG A 546 -4.05 7.54 6.96
C ARG A 546 -3.02 6.47 6.63
N ALA A 547 -1.74 6.69 6.95
CA ALA A 547 -0.67 5.75 6.63
C ALA A 547 -0.81 4.40 7.34
N SER A 548 -1.38 4.37 8.55
CA SER A 548 -1.47 3.16 9.37
C SER A 548 -2.70 2.28 9.13
N GLN A 549 -3.78 2.82 8.54
CA GLN A 549 -5.08 2.14 8.40
C GLN A 549 -5.29 1.42 7.07
N TRP A 550 -4.71 1.91 5.97
CA TRP A 550 -5.03 1.43 4.62
C TRP A 550 -4.03 0.37 4.16
N ASP A 551 -4.18 -0.17 2.95
CA ASP A 551 -3.18 -1.07 2.34
C ASP A 551 -2.00 -0.30 1.70
N ASP A 552 -2.19 1.00 1.49
CA ASP A 552 -1.15 1.93 1.07
C ASP A 552 -0.01 1.97 2.10
N ARG A 553 1.23 1.77 1.63
CA ARG A 553 2.44 1.81 2.48
C ARG A 553 3.42 2.83 1.97
N LEU A 554 3.97 3.59 2.90
CA LEU A 554 5.06 4.51 2.64
C LEU A 554 6.39 3.76 2.76
N CYS A 555 7.32 4.01 1.85
CA CYS A 555 8.54 3.23 1.68
C CYS A 555 9.79 4.10 1.70
N ILE A 556 10.87 3.52 2.24
CA ILE A 556 12.23 4.02 2.18
C ILE A 556 13.06 2.98 1.42
N ALA A 557 13.85 3.41 0.43
CA ALA A 557 14.74 2.49 -0.28
C ALA A 557 15.91 2.11 0.63
N SER A 558 16.18 0.81 0.77
CA SER A 558 17.21 0.29 1.67
C SER A 558 18.64 0.68 1.26
N ASP A 559 18.88 0.91 -0.03
CA ASP A 559 20.20 1.26 -0.57
C ASP A 559 20.15 2.58 -1.35
N ARG A 560 21.18 3.39 -1.17
CA ARG A 560 21.39 4.67 -1.84
C ARG A 560 21.70 4.53 -3.34
N THR A 561 22.33 3.42 -3.76
CA THR A 561 22.80 3.20 -5.14
C THR A 561 21.65 3.11 -6.15
N TYR A 562 20.57 2.42 -5.79
CA TYR A 562 19.42 2.21 -6.67
C TYR A 562 18.14 2.96 -6.24
N ARG A 563 18.21 3.85 -5.23
CA ARG A 563 17.05 4.60 -4.71
C ARG A 563 16.24 5.29 -5.82
N SER A 564 16.88 6.15 -6.62
CA SER A 564 16.21 6.89 -7.70
C SER A 564 15.66 5.97 -8.78
N TRP A 565 16.39 4.89 -9.07
CA TRP A 565 15.98 3.86 -10.03
C TRP A 565 14.70 3.14 -9.56
N LEU A 566 14.66 2.69 -8.30
CA LEU A 566 13.50 1.99 -7.72
C LEU A 566 12.27 2.89 -7.66
N ILE A 567 12.44 4.16 -7.29
CA ILE A 567 11.35 5.16 -7.26
C ILE A 567 10.80 5.43 -8.68
N SER A 568 11.67 5.45 -9.70
CA SER A 568 11.22 5.57 -11.11
C SER A 568 10.36 4.37 -11.53
N TRP A 569 10.79 3.16 -11.19
CA TRP A 569 10.05 1.93 -11.50
C TRP A 569 8.71 1.80 -10.77
N ASN A 570 8.58 2.39 -9.58
CA ASN A 570 7.31 2.41 -8.86
C ASN A 570 6.17 3.08 -9.63
N LYS A 571 6.48 3.93 -10.61
CA LYS A 571 5.47 4.54 -11.51
C LYS A 571 4.82 3.54 -12.45
N GLU A 572 5.53 2.46 -12.81
CA GLU A 572 5.05 1.41 -13.72
C GLU A 572 4.18 0.36 -13.00
N PHE A 573 4.16 0.36 -11.66
CA PHE A 573 3.42 -0.62 -10.85
C PHE A 573 2.37 0.00 -9.93
N PRO A 574 1.28 0.59 -10.50
CA PRO A 574 0.18 1.18 -9.74
C PRO A 574 -0.47 0.28 -8.68
N SER A 575 -0.46 -1.03 -8.92
CA SER A 575 -1.18 -2.00 -8.10
C SER A 575 -0.49 -2.30 -6.77
N ALA A 576 0.80 -2.00 -6.64
CA ALA A 576 1.59 -2.36 -5.45
C ALA A 576 1.26 -1.52 -4.21
N ASN A 577 0.52 -0.42 -4.37
CA ASN A 577 0.15 0.51 -3.29
C ASN A 577 1.36 0.97 -2.44
N ARG A 578 2.54 1.02 -3.05
CA ARG A 578 3.77 1.53 -2.43
C ARG A 578 4.05 2.95 -2.89
N PHE A 579 4.36 3.80 -1.93
CA PHE A 579 4.65 5.22 -2.15
C PHE A 579 5.98 5.52 -1.48
N PHE A 580 6.88 6.25 -2.12
CA PHE A 580 8.20 6.51 -1.56
C PHE A 580 8.28 7.90 -0.93
N LEU A 581 9.02 8.01 0.17
CA LEU A 581 9.49 9.32 0.66
C LEU A 581 10.27 10.03 -0.46
N HIS A 582 10.19 11.37 -0.50
CA HIS A 582 10.91 12.14 -1.51
C HIS A 582 12.41 11.85 -1.46
N PRO A 583 13.11 11.72 -2.62
CA PRO A 583 14.54 11.37 -2.63
C PRO A 583 15.42 12.28 -1.77
N SER A 584 15.19 13.60 -1.79
CA SER A 584 15.94 14.55 -0.93
C SER A 584 15.67 14.35 0.56
N THR A 585 14.46 13.97 0.95
CA THR A 585 14.13 13.62 2.35
C THR A 585 14.89 12.38 2.79
N GLN A 586 14.98 11.35 1.93
CA GLN A 586 15.74 10.14 2.24
C GLN A 586 17.25 10.44 2.38
N ILE A 587 17.81 11.30 1.52
CA ILE A 587 19.20 11.74 1.61
C ILE A 587 19.45 12.53 2.91
N ALA A 588 18.55 13.47 3.24
CA ALA A 588 18.66 14.25 4.47
C ALA A 588 18.56 13.35 5.71
N LEU A 589 17.67 12.33 5.68
CA LEU A 589 17.50 11.38 6.78
C LEU A 589 18.77 10.53 7.00
N GLU A 590 19.49 10.17 5.93
CA GLU A 590 20.78 9.47 6.04
C GLU A 590 21.87 10.30 6.72
N ALA A 591 21.87 11.61 6.50
CA ALA A 591 22.82 12.55 7.10
C ALA A 591 22.38 13.04 8.51
N PHE A 592 21.18 12.69 8.96
CA PHE A 592 20.59 13.22 10.18
C PHE A 592 21.10 12.48 11.43
N SER A 593 21.61 13.23 12.41
CA SER A 593 22.23 12.66 13.61
C SER A 593 21.31 11.76 14.44
N GLN A 594 20.00 12.00 14.41
CA GLN A 594 18.99 11.24 15.17
C GLN A 594 18.18 10.28 14.28
N LYS A 595 18.75 9.87 13.13
CA LYS A 595 18.14 8.96 12.14
C LYS A 595 17.42 7.78 12.78
N THR A 596 18.09 7.03 13.66
CA THR A 596 17.55 5.81 14.28
C THR A 596 16.24 6.05 15.03
N ILE A 597 16.11 7.19 15.72
CA ILE A 597 14.90 7.54 16.48
C ILE A 597 13.75 7.84 15.51
N VAL A 598 14.03 8.60 14.44
CA VAL A 598 13.04 8.95 13.41
C VAL A 598 12.59 7.71 12.63
N GLU A 599 13.52 6.85 12.21
CA GLU A 599 13.20 5.61 11.48
C GLU A 599 12.35 4.65 12.32
N ASN A 600 12.75 4.39 13.57
CA ASN A 600 11.98 3.53 14.47
C ASN A 600 10.57 4.08 14.70
N TRP A 601 10.44 5.40 14.85
CA TRP A 601 9.14 6.03 15.04
C TRP A 601 8.26 5.93 13.77
N LEU A 602 8.82 6.17 12.59
CA LEU A 602 8.13 6.02 11.31
C LEU A 602 7.67 4.56 11.08
N GLN A 603 8.51 3.58 11.40
CA GLN A 603 8.17 2.17 11.28
C GLN A 603 7.07 1.77 12.27
N ASN A 604 7.17 2.16 13.53
CA ASN A 604 6.24 1.74 14.59
C ASN A 604 4.86 2.41 14.50
N HIS A 605 4.81 3.71 14.15
CA HIS A 605 3.55 4.47 14.14
C HIS A 605 2.96 4.67 12.75
N ALA A 606 3.79 4.94 11.73
CA ALA A 606 3.33 5.15 10.36
C ALA A 606 3.41 3.89 9.48
N LYS A 607 3.92 2.78 10.02
CA LYS A 607 4.13 1.51 9.28
C LYS A 607 4.95 1.72 8.00
N VAL A 608 5.94 2.61 8.06
CA VAL A 608 6.85 2.85 6.93
C VAL A 608 7.71 1.61 6.70
N GLU A 609 7.76 1.12 5.47
CA GLU A 609 8.52 -0.07 5.08
C GLU A 609 9.90 0.32 4.55
N VAL A 610 10.96 -0.39 4.95
CA VAL A 610 12.26 -0.30 4.30
C VAL A 610 12.33 -1.41 3.24
N VAL A 611 12.43 -1.02 1.97
CA VAL A 611 12.30 -1.95 0.84
C VAL A 611 13.57 -2.02 0.00
N SER A 612 13.98 -3.25 -0.31
CA SER A 612 15.01 -3.57 -1.31
C SER A 612 14.34 -3.86 -2.65
N VAL A 613 15.13 -3.98 -3.72
CA VAL A 613 14.60 -4.37 -5.05
C VAL A 613 13.86 -5.72 -4.99
N TYR A 614 14.37 -6.66 -4.19
CA TYR A 614 13.74 -7.97 -4.01
C TYR A 614 12.42 -7.91 -3.22
N SER A 615 12.39 -7.27 -2.04
CA SER A 615 11.16 -7.20 -1.23
C SER A 615 10.08 -6.35 -1.90
N TYR A 616 10.49 -5.30 -2.63
CA TYR A 616 9.61 -4.55 -3.50
C TYR A 616 9.08 -5.42 -4.65
N GLY A 617 9.97 -6.19 -5.31
CA GLY A 617 9.60 -7.12 -6.38
C GLY A 617 8.54 -8.15 -5.96
N LEU A 618 8.67 -8.75 -4.77
CA LEU A 618 7.68 -9.68 -4.22
C LEU A 618 6.31 -9.02 -4.04
N THR A 619 6.31 -7.80 -3.51
CA THR A 619 5.09 -7.00 -3.33
C THR A 619 4.42 -6.68 -4.67
N VAL A 620 5.21 -6.27 -5.66
CA VAL A 620 4.71 -6.00 -7.01
C VAL A 620 4.08 -7.27 -7.58
N VAL A 621 4.79 -8.40 -7.61
CA VAL A 621 4.27 -9.67 -8.15
C VAL A 621 2.96 -10.08 -7.49
N GLY A 622 2.87 -9.98 -6.16
CA GLY A 622 1.64 -10.30 -5.41
C GLY A 622 0.46 -9.41 -5.79
N SER A 623 0.73 -8.17 -6.19
CA SER A 623 -0.28 -7.18 -6.60
C SER A 623 -0.63 -7.20 -8.08
N LEU A 624 0.12 -7.91 -8.94
CA LEU A 624 -0.12 -7.92 -10.37
C LEU A 624 -1.50 -8.52 -10.67
N GLY A 625 -2.38 -7.68 -11.23
CA GLY A 625 -3.71 -8.04 -11.67
C GLY A 625 -3.73 -8.75 -13.03
N ASN A 626 -4.84 -8.60 -13.76
CA ASN A 626 -5.01 -9.19 -15.08
C ASN A 626 -4.54 -8.27 -16.24
N ASP A 627 -4.00 -7.09 -15.91
CA ASP A 627 -3.53 -6.13 -16.91
C ASP A 627 -2.18 -6.56 -17.50
N TRP A 628 -2.11 -6.59 -18.83
CA TRP A 628 -0.94 -7.10 -19.53
C TRP A 628 0.27 -6.14 -19.43
N ARG A 629 0.06 -4.82 -19.40
CA ARG A 629 1.16 -3.84 -19.43
C ARG A 629 2.05 -3.90 -18.17
N PRO A 630 1.52 -3.92 -16.93
CA PRO A 630 2.34 -4.10 -15.73
C PRO A 630 3.10 -5.43 -15.69
N LEU A 631 2.52 -6.50 -16.24
CA LEU A 631 3.18 -7.82 -16.32
C LEU A 631 4.37 -7.82 -17.29
N ILE A 632 4.23 -7.20 -18.46
CA ILE A 632 5.36 -6.97 -19.36
C ILE A 632 6.40 -6.07 -18.69
N ALA A 633 5.98 -4.95 -18.09
CA ALA A 633 6.86 -4.04 -17.38
C ALA A 633 7.64 -4.76 -16.26
N PHE A 634 7.05 -5.75 -15.59
CA PHE A 634 7.72 -6.52 -14.55
C PHE A 634 8.86 -7.41 -15.10
N ALA A 635 8.68 -8.04 -16.26
CA ALA A 635 9.80 -8.72 -16.94
C ALA A 635 10.92 -7.74 -17.32
N HIS A 636 10.54 -6.54 -17.78
CA HIS A 636 11.48 -5.44 -18.04
C HIS A 636 12.07 -4.81 -16.78
N PHE A 637 11.51 -5.03 -15.59
CA PHE A 637 12.08 -4.63 -14.31
C PHE A 637 13.13 -5.65 -13.85
N LEU A 638 12.86 -6.95 -14.01
CA LEU A 638 13.79 -8.01 -13.61
C LEU A 638 15.09 -8.03 -14.42
N TYR A 639 15.02 -7.83 -15.75
CA TYR A 639 16.20 -7.89 -16.62
C TYR A 639 17.29 -6.85 -16.24
N PRO A 640 16.99 -5.53 -16.16
CA PRO A 640 17.96 -4.53 -15.73
C PRO A 640 18.35 -4.67 -14.26
N SER A 641 17.47 -5.19 -13.40
CA SER A 641 17.80 -5.45 -11.99
C SER A 641 18.99 -6.40 -11.86
N LEU A 642 19.02 -7.47 -12.65
CA LEU A 642 20.14 -8.40 -12.69
C LEU A 642 21.37 -7.77 -13.35
N LYS A 643 21.19 -7.11 -14.50
CA LYS A 643 22.29 -6.52 -15.28
C LYS A 643 23.04 -5.42 -14.50
N MET A 644 22.34 -4.65 -13.68
CA MET A 644 22.91 -3.58 -12.85
C MET A 644 23.32 -4.07 -11.44
N GLU A 645 23.24 -5.37 -11.17
CA GLU A 645 23.59 -5.99 -9.88
C GLU A 645 22.77 -5.43 -8.70
N HIS A 646 21.55 -4.95 -8.94
CA HIS A 646 20.66 -4.47 -7.88
C HIS A 646 19.96 -5.60 -7.10
N ILE A 647 19.98 -6.82 -7.64
CA ILE A 647 19.40 -8.03 -7.03
C ILE A 647 20.33 -9.23 -7.24
N GLU A 648 20.47 -10.05 -6.20
CA GLU A 648 21.23 -11.29 -6.28
C GLU A 648 20.51 -12.37 -7.11
N SER A 649 21.28 -13.22 -7.79
CA SER A 649 20.75 -14.25 -8.69
C SER A 649 19.76 -15.22 -8.03
N TYR A 650 19.97 -15.58 -6.76
CA TYR A 650 19.05 -16.48 -6.04
C TYR A 650 17.68 -15.81 -5.79
N ASN A 651 17.66 -14.54 -5.38
CA ASN A 651 16.45 -13.75 -5.14
C ASN A 651 15.66 -13.52 -6.44
N LEU A 652 16.38 -13.32 -7.54
CA LEU A 652 15.78 -13.18 -8.86
C LEU A 652 15.07 -14.46 -9.30
N SER A 653 15.67 -15.64 -9.06
CA SER A 653 15.08 -16.93 -9.42
C SER A 653 13.70 -17.12 -8.78
N GLU A 654 13.56 -16.72 -7.52
CA GLU A 654 12.27 -16.77 -6.82
C GLU A 654 11.24 -15.84 -7.45
N LEU A 655 11.60 -14.59 -7.75
CA LEU A 655 10.70 -13.63 -8.43
C LEU A 655 10.25 -14.15 -9.80
N CYS A 656 11.16 -14.73 -10.58
CA CYS A 656 10.85 -15.38 -11.85
C CYS A 656 9.86 -16.54 -11.66
N HIS A 657 10.06 -17.37 -10.64
CA HIS A 657 9.18 -18.50 -10.34
C HIS A 657 7.74 -18.05 -10.03
N VAL A 658 7.56 -17.01 -9.21
CA VAL A 658 6.23 -16.51 -8.82
C VAL A 658 5.59 -15.56 -9.85
N MET A 659 6.38 -15.03 -10.80
CA MET A 659 5.90 -14.08 -11.81
C MET A 659 4.81 -14.71 -12.70
N PRO A 660 3.62 -14.11 -12.83
CA PRO A 660 2.64 -14.52 -13.84
C PRO A 660 3.12 -14.18 -15.25
N VAL A 661 2.71 -14.94 -16.25
CA VAL A 661 3.04 -14.68 -17.66
C VAL A 661 1.78 -14.43 -18.47
N ILE A 662 1.89 -13.65 -19.55
CA ILE A 662 0.79 -13.43 -20.49
C ILE A 662 0.93 -14.40 -21.65
N ASP A 663 -0.14 -15.12 -21.93
CA ASP A 663 -0.18 -16.03 -23.07
C ASP A 663 -0.43 -15.30 -24.41
N SER A 664 -0.27 -16.01 -25.53
CA SER A 664 -0.52 -15.47 -26.88
C SER A 664 -1.96 -14.98 -27.12
N TYR A 665 -2.90 -15.36 -26.26
CA TYR A 665 -4.31 -14.96 -26.29
C TYR A 665 -4.61 -13.75 -25.38
N GLY A 666 -3.59 -13.17 -24.73
CA GLY A 666 -3.72 -12.04 -23.82
C GLY A 666 -4.25 -12.42 -22.43
N SER A 667 -4.27 -13.71 -22.08
CA SER A 667 -4.70 -14.19 -20.77
C SER A 667 -3.52 -14.28 -19.80
N VAL A 668 -3.74 -13.88 -18.55
CA VAL A 668 -2.72 -13.96 -17.50
C VAL A 668 -2.70 -15.35 -16.87
N VAL A 669 -1.53 -15.99 -16.87
CA VAL A 669 -1.33 -17.36 -16.40
C VAL A 669 -0.38 -17.39 -15.20
N LYS A 670 -0.93 -17.77 -14.04
CA LYS A 670 -0.18 -17.90 -12.77
C LYS A 670 0.38 -19.30 -12.55
N LYS A 671 -0.40 -20.33 -12.89
CA LYS A 671 0.01 -21.75 -12.78
C LYS A 671 0.33 -22.31 -14.15
N ARG A 672 1.51 -22.91 -14.29
CA ARG A 672 2.04 -23.43 -15.56
C ARG A 672 2.99 -24.59 -15.29
N ASN A 673 3.02 -25.56 -16.20
CA ASN A 673 3.94 -26.69 -16.18
C ASN A 673 5.17 -26.41 -17.05
N SER A 674 4.99 -25.76 -18.19
CA SER A 674 6.07 -25.38 -19.10
C SER A 674 5.72 -24.12 -19.88
N ILE A 675 6.74 -23.45 -20.41
CA ILE A 675 6.60 -22.22 -21.19
C ILE A 675 7.15 -22.45 -22.60
N ILE A 676 6.32 -22.12 -23.60
CA ILE A 676 6.67 -22.13 -25.01
C ILE A 676 7.01 -20.70 -25.44
N VAL A 677 8.08 -20.53 -26.20
CA VAL A 677 8.42 -19.25 -26.83
C VAL A 677 7.32 -18.76 -27.81
N PRO A 678 7.20 -17.45 -28.07
CA PRO A 678 6.15 -16.91 -28.94
C PRO A 678 6.20 -17.49 -30.36
N ALA A 679 5.04 -17.71 -31.02
CA ALA A 679 4.98 -18.32 -32.35
C ALA A 679 5.86 -17.65 -33.43
N LYS A 680 6.04 -16.33 -33.38
CA LYS A 680 6.77 -15.56 -34.40
C LYS A 680 8.27 -15.88 -34.39
N GLY A 681 8.69 -16.69 -35.35
CA GLY A 681 10.08 -17.11 -35.56
C GLY A 681 10.46 -18.41 -34.85
N SER A 682 9.48 -19.12 -34.30
CA SER A 682 9.70 -20.39 -33.62
C SER A 682 9.49 -21.60 -34.52
N LYS A 683 10.15 -22.71 -34.18
CA LYS A 683 10.04 -23.97 -34.94
C LYS A 683 8.77 -24.74 -34.58
N TRP A 684 8.32 -24.65 -33.32
CA TRP A 684 7.14 -25.36 -32.86
C TRP A 684 5.88 -25.00 -33.66
N VAL A 685 5.71 -23.74 -34.11
CA VAL A 685 4.53 -23.32 -34.88
C VAL A 685 4.46 -24.01 -36.23
N GLY A 686 5.60 -24.29 -36.86
CA GLY A 686 5.67 -25.03 -38.11
C GLY A 686 5.24 -26.49 -37.96
N LEU A 687 5.51 -27.09 -36.80
CA LEU A 687 5.13 -28.47 -36.48
C LEU A 687 3.68 -28.55 -35.97
N LEU A 688 3.36 -27.84 -34.88
CA LEU A 688 2.08 -27.95 -34.18
C LEU A 688 0.95 -27.18 -34.86
N GLY A 689 1.27 -26.09 -35.58
CA GLY A 689 0.33 -25.11 -36.13
C GLY A 689 -0.29 -24.23 -35.03
N THR A 690 -1.01 -24.85 -34.11
CA THR A 690 -1.58 -24.23 -32.90
C THR A 690 -1.13 -25.01 -31.68
N ASN A 691 -1.08 -24.39 -30.49
CA ASN A 691 -0.67 -25.07 -29.27
C ASN A 691 -1.80 -25.99 -28.73
N PRO A 692 -1.68 -27.33 -28.82
CA PRO A 692 -2.72 -28.24 -28.36
C PRO A 692 -2.71 -28.46 -26.83
N TRP A 693 -1.65 -28.03 -26.14
CA TRP A 693 -1.38 -28.35 -24.74
C TRP A 693 -1.63 -27.20 -23.77
N ARG A 694 -2.33 -26.15 -24.22
CA ARG A 694 -2.67 -24.99 -23.37
C ARG A 694 -3.39 -25.41 -22.09
N ASN A 695 -4.31 -26.37 -22.18
CA ASN A 695 -5.06 -26.89 -21.03
C ASN A 695 -4.23 -27.81 -20.12
N ASP A 696 -3.11 -28.34 -20.62
CA ASP A 696 -2.15 -29.16 -19.87
C ASP A 696 -1.06 -28.31 -19.18
N GLY A 697 -1.22 -26.99 -19.17
CA GLY A 697 -0.31 -26.05 -18.53
C GLY A 697 0.93 -25.68 -19.35
N TYR A 698 0.92 -25.92 -20.65
CA TYR A 698 1.98 -25.52 -21.59
C TYR A 698 1.62 -24.18 -22.23
N ILE A 699 2.24 -23.11 -21.75
CA ILE A 699 1.79 -21.75 -22.04
C ILE A 699 2.67 -21.12 -23.11
N GLU A 700 2.07 -20.75 -24.24
CA GLU A 700 2.73 -19.95 -25.27
C GLU A 700 2.83 -18.49 -24.83
N LEU A 701 4.04 -17.94 -24.74
CA LEU A 701 4.24 -16.54 -24.39
C LEU A 701 3.70 -15.59 -25.47
N SER A 702 3.15 -14.46 -25.02
CA SER A 702 2.79 -13.35 -25.90
C SER A 702 3.99 -12.82 -26.70
N ALA A 703 3.74 -12.42 -27.96
CA ALA A 703 4.73 -11.74 -28.80
C ALA A 703 5.24 -10.41 -28.19
N ASN A 704 4.51 -9.84 -27.23
CA ASN A 704 4.93 -8.63 -26.52
C ASN A 704 6.24 -8.81 -25.75
N TYR A 705 6.57 -10.02 -25.29
CA TYR A 705 7.85 -10.31 -24.63
C TYR A 705 9.07 -10.27 -25.58
N LYS A 706 8.84 -10.21 -26.89
CA LYS A 706 9.88 -10.03 -27.90
C LYS A 706 10.14 -8.56 -28.24
N SER A 707 9.15 -7.70 -27.97
CA SER A 707 9.14 -6.31 -28.42
C SER A 707 10.11 -5.45 -27.61
N ALA A 708 10.65 -4.39 -28.24
CA ALA A 708 11.37 -3.36 -27.51
C ALA A 708 10.43 -2.66 -26.50
N GLY A 709 10.95 -2.32 -25.33
CA GLY A 709 10.17 -1.74 -24.23
C GLY A 709 10.80 -0.45 -23.71
N HIS A 710 9.96 0.57 -23.48
CA HIS A 710 10.34 1.81 -22.80
C HIS A 710 9.55 1.92 -21.49
N PHE A 711 10.20 1.63 -20.36
CA PHE A 711 9.60 1.64 -19.03
C PHE A 711 10.49 2.41 -18.04
N ALA A 712 9.89 3.26 -17.19
CA ALA A 712 10.60 4.02 -16.16
C ALA A 712 11.80 4.85 -16.68
N GLY A 713 11.78 5.26 -17.95
CA GLY A 713 12.87 5.98 -18.63
C GLY A 713 13.99 5.10 -19.20
N ASN A 714 13.89 3.77 -19.05
CA ASN A 714 14.86 2.79 -19.56
C ASN A 714 14.37 2.17 -20.87
N ASN A 715 15.30 1.99 -21.81
CA ASN A 715 15.06 1.31 -23.09
C ASN A 715 15.66 -0.11 -23.06
N THR A 716 14.84 -1.11 -23.39
CA THR A 716 15.28 -2.49 -23.62
C THR A 716 15.12 -2.80 -25.12
N SER A 717 16.14 -3.40 -25.74
CA SER A 717 16.07 -3.71 -27.18
C SER A 717 15.14 -4.88 -27.46
N GLU A 718 14.78 -5.07 -28.74
CA GLU A 718 14.11 -6.28 -29.20
C GLU A 718 14.91 -7.53 -28.78
N ASP A 719 14.21 -8.64 -28.56
CA ASP A 719 14.72 -9.96 -28.14
C ASP A 719 15.38 -10.06 -26.75
N GLN A 720 15.88 -8.98 -26.14
CA GLN A 720 16.52 -9.02 -24.82
C GLN A 720 15.64 -9.60 -23.70
N PRO A 721 14.35 -9.20 -23.56
CA PRO A 721 13.49 -9.78 -22.55
C PRO A 721 13.21 -11.26 -22.83
N LEU A 722 13.06 -11.66 -24.10
CA LEU A 722 12.83 -13.05 -24.46
C LEU A 722 14.04 -13.93 -24.13
N GLU A 723 15.27 -13.49 -24.42
CA GLU A 723 16.49 -14.22 -24.04
C GLU A 723 16.61 -14.35 -22.51
N PHE A 724 16.27 -13.30 -21.76
CA PHE A 724 16.18 -13.37 -20.30
C PHE A 724 15.18 -14.44 -19.82
N LEU A 725 13.99 -14.51 -20.43
CA LEU A 725 12.96 -15.49 -20.06
C LEU A 725 13.36 -16.92 -20.46
N LYS A 726 14.08 -17.12 -21.57
CA LYS A 726 14.65 -18.43 -21.93
C LYS A 726 15.59 -18.95 -20.83
N THR A 727 16.45 -18.08 -20.32
CA THR A 727 17.42 -18.43 -19.27
C THR A 727 16.75 -18.66 -17.91
N HIS A 728 15.85 -17.78 -17.47
CA HIS A 728 15.35 -17.79 -16.09
C HIS A 728 13.96 -18.41 -15.89
N LEU A 729 13.17 -18.58 -16.96
CA LEU A 729 11.88 -19.28 -16.92
C LEU A 729 11.86 -20.59 -17.72
N HIS A 730 13.00 -20.98 -18.31
CA HIS A 730 13.11 -22.14 -19.18
C HIS A 730 12.12 -22.13 -20.36
N ALA A 731 11.75 -20.93 -20.85
CA ALA A 731 10.95 -20.79 -22.06
C ALA A 731 11.68 -21.45 -23.24
N SER A 732 11.08 -22.47 -23.84
CA SER A 732 11.75 -23.35 -24.79
C SER A 732 10.98 -23.49 -26.10
N ASP A 733 11.69 -23.84 -27.18
CA ASP A 733 11.13 -24.16 -28.49
C ASP A 733 11.33 -25.66 -28.79
N VAL A 734 10.67 -26.19 -29.80
CA VAL A 734 11.03 -27.49 -30.40
C VAL A 734 12.39 -27.32 -31.09
N PRO A 735 13.38 -28.21 -30.90
CA PRO A 735 13.30 -29.56 -30.30
C PRO A 735 13.75 -29.68 -28.83
N PHE A 736 13.70 -28.61 -28.03
CA PHE A 736 14.25 -28.58 -26.66
C PHE A 736 13.18 -28.55 -25.56
N ILE A 737 11.92 -28.28 -25.91
CA ILE A 737 10.81 -28.36 -24.97
C ILE A 737 10.47 -29.81 -24.62
N ASN A 738 10.17 -30.11 -23.35
CA ASN A 738 9.72 -31.45 -22.96
C ASN A 738 8.22 -31.62 -23.25
N PRO A 739 7.77 -32.58 -24.07
CA PRO A 739 6.34 -32.74 -24.36
C PRO A 739 5.55 -33.18 -23.11
N PRO A 740 4.27 -32.79 -22.96
CA PRO A 740 3.40 -33.29 -21.91
C PRO A 740 2.97 -34.74 -22.15
N ASN A 741 2.48 -35.39 -21.10
CA ASN A 741 1.74 -36.64 -21.21
C ASN A 741 0.29 -36.40 -21.66
N ALA A 742 0.12 -35.85 -22.87
CA ALA A 742 -1.17 -35.47 -23.43
C ALA A 742 -1.28 -35.86 -24.91
N SER A 743 -2.47 -35.72 -25.48
CA SER A 743 -2.72 -36.01 -26.90
C SER A 743 -1.88 -35.11 -27.82
N PHE A 744 -1.36 -35.67 -28.91
CA PHE A 744 -0.62 -34.92 -29.92
C PHE A 744 -1.34 -35.05 -31.28
N PRO A 745 -2.32 -34.18 -31.59
CA PRO A 745 -3.20 -34.37 -32.75
C PRO A 745 -2.49 -34.13 -34.09
N THR A 746 -1.40 -33.37 -34.14
CA THR A 746 -0.68 -33.06 -35.38
C THR A 746 -0.29 -34.32 -36.16
N VAL A 747 0.14 -35.37 -35.45
CA VAL A 747 0.58 -36.65 -36.03
C VAL A 747 -0.57 -37.55 -36.50
N SER A 748 -1.83 -37.16 -36.27
CA SER A 748 -2.99 -37.85 -36.88
C SER A 748 -3.10 -37.61 -38.39
N SER A 749 -2.37 -36.61 -38.91
CA SER A 749 -2.41 -36.17 -40.30
C SER A 749 -1.03 -36.26 -40.98
N PRO A 750 -0.96 -36.30 -42.33
CA PRO A 750 0.29 -36.30 -43.07
C PRO A 750 1.26 -35.17 -42.67
N LEU A 751 2.48 -35.51 -42.29
CA LEU A 751 3.54 -34.54 -42.05
C LEU A 751 4.34 -34.24 -43.33
N THR A 752 4.81 -33.01 -43.46
CA THR A 752 5.82 -32.64 -44.45
C THR A 752 7.16 -33.31 -44.12
N VAL A 753 8.05 -33.41 -45.11
CA VAL A 753 9.39 -33.99 -44.93
C VAL A 753 10.15 -33.27 -43.80
N ASP A 754 10.12 -31.95 -43.78
CA ASP A 754 10.87 -31.15 -42.81
C ASP A 754 10.27 -31.26 -41.39
N ASN A 755 8.94 -31.31 -41.25
CA ASN A 755 8.27 -31.52 -39.94
C ASN A 755 8.49 -32.93 -39.39
N ALA A 756 8.53 -33.95 -40.26
CA ALA A 756 8.87 -35.31 -39.87
C ALA A 756 10.29 -35.38 -39.29
N PHE A 757 11.27 -34.72 -39.93
CA PHE A 757 12.63 -34.64 -39.40
C PHE A 757 12.71 -33.84 -38.10
N LEU A 758 11.97 -32.73 -37.98
CA LEU A 758 11.91 -31.94 -36.75
C LEU A 758 11.34 -32.75 -35.58
N LEU A 759 10.31 -33.58 -35.80
CA LEU A 759 9.77 -34.49 -34.79
C LEU A 759 10.80 -35.56 -34.37
N LEU A 760 11.53 -36.14 -35.32
CA LEU A 760 12.56 -37.14 -35.02
C LEU A 760 13.77 -36.53 -34.30
N GLU A 761 14.18 -35.32 -34.69
CA GLU A 761 15.21 -34.53 -33.97
C GLU A 761 14.76 -34.21 -32.54
N TRP A 762 13.48 -33.92 -32.36
CA TRP A 762 12.91 -33.70 -31.04
C TRP A 762 12.97 -34.94 -30.14
N ILE A 763 12.55 -36.09 -30.66
CA ILE A 763 12.65 -37.37 -29.95
C ILE A 763 14.09 -37.68 -29.58
N ARG A 764 15.04 -37.50 -30.52
CA ARG A 764 16.48 -37.66 -30.28
C ARG A 764 16.97 -36.82 -29.11
N ASN A 765 16.59 -35.54 -29.06
CA ASN A 765 17.05 -34.64 -28.01
C ASN A 765 16.51 -35.05 -26.64
N ILE A 766 15.24 -35.47 -26.57
CA ILE A 766 14.64 -35.98 -25.32
C ILE A 766 15.39 -37.22 -24.84
N ASP A 767 15.62 -38.19 -25.72
CA ASP A 767 16.33 -39.43 -25.41
C ASP A 767 17.79 -39.15 -24.97
N SER A 768 18.47 -38.21 -25.63
CA SER A 768 19.85 -37.83 -25.30
C SER A 768 19.98 -37.15 -23.93
N ASN A 769 18.94 -36.45 -23.48
CA ASN A 769 18.86 -35.84 -22.15
C ASN A 769 18.48 -36.84 -21.04
N GLY A 770 18.30 -38.13 -21.37
CA GLY A 770 17.92 -39.17 -20.41
C GLY A 770 16.48 -39.07 -19.91
N VAL A 771 15.63 -38.28 -20.59
CA VAL A 771 14.23 -38.09 -20.22
C VAL A 771 13.39 -39.15 -20.92
N ARG A 772 12.55 -39.88 -20.18
CA ARG A 772 11.62 -40.85 -20.77
C ARG A 772 10.48 -40.12 -21.49
N LEU A 773 10.20 -40.52 -22.73
CA LEU A 773 9.05 -39.99 -23.49
C LEU A 773 7.73 -40.27 -22.76
N PRO A 774 6.83 -39.28 -22.65
CA PRO A 774 5.51 -39.48 -22.06
C PRO A 774 4.68 -40.51 -22.82
N ASP A 775 3.97 -41.39 -22.12
CA ASP A 775 3.29 -42.55 -22.72
C ASP A 775 2.17 -42.14 -23.70
N GLN A 776 1.37 -41.11 -23.40
CA GLN A 776 0.30 -40.62 -24.29
C GLN A 776 0.84 -39.92 -25.54
N PHE A 777 1.88 -39.09 -25.38
CA PHE A 777 2.56 -38.47 -26.51
C PHE A 777 3.14 -39.53 -27.44
N LEU A 778 3.84 -40.51 -26.86
CA LEU A 778 4.43 -41.62 -27.60
C LEU A 778 3.37 -42.49 -28.29
N ALA A 779 2.23 -42.74 -27.65
CA ALA A 779 1.10 -43.45 -28.26
C ALA A 779 0.55 -42.69 -29.49
N CYS A 780 0.35 -41.37 -29.38
CA CYS A 780 -0.10 -40.56 -30.51
C CYS A 780 0.89 -40.59 -31.68
N VAL A 781 2.20 -40.52 -31.39
CA VAL A 781 3.23 -40.61 -32.43
C VAL A 781 3.26 -42.00 -33.07
N LYS A 782 3.08 -43.07 -32.28
CA LYS A 782 3.05 -44.47 -32.73
C LYS A 782 1.85 -44.80 -33.61
N GLU A 783 0.67 -44.30 -33.24
CA GLU A 783 -0.63 -44.64 -33.84
C GLU A 783 -1.08 -43.62 -34.89
N GLY A 784 -0.46 -42.44 -34.93
CA GLY A 784 -0.81 -41.37 -35.85
C GLY A 784 -0.40 -41.67 -37.29
N SER A 785 -1.30 -41.44 -38.25
CA SER A 785 -1.08 -41.70 -39.68
C SER A 785 -0.30 -40.59 -40.39
N TRP A 786 0.89 -40.26 -39.91
CA TRP A 786 1.73 -39.19 -40.46
C TRP A 786 2.89 -39.66 -41.33
N LEU A 787 3.28 -40.94 -41.24
CA LEU A 787 4.45 -41.47 -41.91
C LEU A 787 4.09 -41.92 -43.33
N LYS A 788 4.80 -41.41 -44.34
CA LYS A 788 4.57 -41.76 -45.75
C LYS A 788 5.10 -43.16 -46.05
N THR A 789 4.23 -44.01 -46.58
CA THR A 789 4.53 -45.38 -47.00
C THR A 789 4.07 -45.63 -48.44
N SER A 790 4.45 -46.79 -48.98
CA SER A 790 4.00 -47.34 -50.28
C SER A 790 2.48 -47.47 -50.42
N VAL A 791 1.73 -47.53 -49.31
CA VAL A 791 0.27 -47.70 -49.28
C VAL A 791 -0.45 -46.47 -48.70
N GLY A 792 0.17 -45.29 -48.86
CA GLY A 792 -0.32 -44.02 -48.32
C GLY A 792 0.32 -43.65 -46.99
N TYR A 793 -0.32 -42.76 -46.23
CA TYR A 793 0.16 -42.38 -44.91
C TYR A 793 -0.34 -43.37 -43.85
N LYS A 794 0.57 -43.88 -43.03
CA LYS A 794 0.28 -44.95 -42.07
C LYS A 794 0.92 -44.68 -40.70
N PRO A 795 0.39 -45.32 -39.63
CA PRO A 795 0.99 -45.29 -38.31
C PRO A 795 2.41 -45.86 -38.28
N PRO A 796 3.37 -45.25 -37.57
CA PRO A 796 4.69 -45.83 -37.37
C PRO A 796 4.67 -47.26 -36.84
N ASN A 797 3.77 -47.61 -35.90
CA ASN A 797 3.67 -48.96 -35.34
C ASN A 797 3.12 -50.04 -36.31
N GLU A 798 2.58 -49.64 -37.46
CA GLU A 798 2.15 -50.49 -38.58
C GLU A 798 3.11 -50.38 -39.78
N SER A 799 4.11 -49.51 -39.68
CA SER A 799 5.03 -49.20 -40.76
C SER A 799 6.34 -49.98 -40.61
N PHE A 800 6.95 -50.24 -41.75
CA PHE A 800 8.14 -51.07 -41.84
C PHE A 800 9.26 -50.34 -42.58
N LEU A 801 10.48 -50.45 -42.07
CA LEU A 801 11.68 -50.06 -42.78
C LEU A 801 12.51 -51.30 -43.13
N SER A 802 12.40 -51.75 -44.38
CA SER A 802 13.10 -52.95 -44.84
C SER A 802 14.61 -52.73 -44.93
N SER A 803 15.38 -53.74 -44.53
CA SER A 803 16.78 -53.88 -44.96
C SER A 803 16.84 -54.53 -46.35
N ALA A 804 17.95 -54.36 -47.07
CA ALA A 804 18.12 -54.91 -48.42
C ALA A 804 17.87 -56.43 -48.51
N ASN A 805 18.07 -57.15 -47.40
CA ASN A 805 18.00 -58.62 -47.35
C ASN A 805 16.58 -59.18 -47.41
N TRP A 806 15.57 -58.45 -46.93
CA TRP A 806 14.17 -58.93 -46.94
C TRP A 806 13.20 -58.01 -47.68
N GLY A 807 13.63 -56.83 -48.13
CA GLY A 807 12.83 -56.00 -49.04
C GLY A 807 12.47 -56.73 -50.35
N SER A 808 13.36 -57.59 -50.87
CA SER A 808 13.10 -58.46 -52.01
C SER A 808 12.10 -59.58 -51.70
N LEU A 809 12.03 -60.04 -50.45
CA LEU A 809 11.06 -61.05 -50.00
C LEU A 809 9.64 -60.49 -49.99
N LEU A 810 9.48 -59.24 -49.53
CA LEU A 810 8.16 -58.59 -49.47
C LEU A 810 7.56 -58.27 -50.83
N GLN A 811 8.38 -58.03 -51.87
CA GLN A 811 7.88 -57.82 -53.23
C GLN A 811 7.10 -59.04 -53.76
N SER A 812 7.42 -60.25 -53.28
CA SER A 812 6.65 -61.46 -53.62
C SER A 812 5.30 -61.53 -52.89
N VAL A 813 5.24 -60.96 -51.66
CA VAL A 813 4.07 -60.99 -50.77
C VAL A 813 3.12 -59.81 -51.00
N SER A 814 3.64 -58.70 -51.53
CA SER A 814 2.87 -57.48 -51.82
C SER A 814 1.79 -57.64 -52.88
N SER A 815 1.76 -58.78 -53.58
CA SER A 815 0.72 -59.10 -54.56
C SER A 815 -0.64 -59.40 -53.92
N PHE A 816 -0.71 -59.71 -52.62
CA PHE A 816 -1.97 -60.07 -51.96
C PHE A 816 -2.14 -59.54 -50.52
N VAL A 817 -1.08 -58.99 -49.90
CA VAL A 817 -1.19 -58.24 -48.65
C VAL A 817 -0.42 -56.92 -48.79
N ASP A 818 -1.12 -55.81 -48.62
CA ASP A 818 -0.53 -54.47 -48.59
C ASP A 818 0.32 -54.29 -47.32
N ILE A 819 1.64 -54.29 -47.47
CA ILE A 819 2.58 -54.12 -46.35
C ILE A 819 3.11 -52.67 -46.37
N PRO A 820 2.85 -51.85 -45.33
CA PRO A 820 3.23 -50.44 -45.30
C PRO A 820 4.75 -50.17 -45.23
N MET A 821 5.45 -50.30 -46.36
CA MET A 821 6.88 -49.96 -46.45
C MET A 821 7.07 -48.45 -46.50
N ILE A 822 7.92 -47.90 -45.64
CA ILE A 822 8.25 -46.47 -45.63
C ILE A 822 8.84 -46.02 -46.97
N ASP A 823 8.33 -44.92 -47.50
CA ASP A 823 8.79 -44.32 -48.76
C ASP A 823 10.11 -43.56 -48.55
N GLN A 824 11.24 -44.26 -48.71
CA GLN A 824 12.55 -43.68 -48.49
C GLN A 824 12.89 -42.54 -49.47
N GLN A 825 12.34 -42.58 -50.70
CA GLN A 825 12.58 -41.54 -51.70
C GLN A 825 11.91 -40.22 -51.31
N PHE A 826 10.66 -40.28 -50.83
CA PHE A 826 9.96 -39.11 -50.29
C PHE A 826 10.76 -38.43 -49.18
N TYR A 827 11.40 -39.20 -48.29
CA TYR A 827 12.26 -38.69 -47.22
C TYR A 827 13.73 -38.48 -47.62
N ARG A 828 14.02 -38.32 -48.92
CA ARG A 828 15.36 -38.00 -49.45
C ARG A 828 16.45 -39.00 -49.02
N ASN A 829 16.05 -40.25 -48.73
CA ASN A 829 16.89 -41.32 -48.20
C ASN A 829 17.61 -40.98 -46.88
N LYS A 830 17.14 -40.02 -46.08
CA LYS A 830 17.81 -39.60 -44.83
C LYS A 830 17.25 -40.24 -43.55
N LEU A 831 16.10 -40.94 -43.62
CA LEU A 831 15.47 -41.54 -42.44
C LEU A 831 16.33 -42.59 -41.72
N HIS A 832 17.24 -43.26 -42.43
CA HIS A 832 18.16 -44.21 -41.82
C HIS A 832 19.05 -43.59 -40.73
N MET A 833 19.27 -42.26 -40.77
CA MET A 833 20.00 -41.53 -39.74
C MET A 833 19.24 -41.46 -38.40
N TYR A 834 17.94 -41.76 -38.39
CA TYR A 834 17.04 -41.73 -37.22
C TYR A 834 16.55 -43.12 -36.82
N LYS A 835 17.39 -44.15 -37.01
CA LYS A 835 17.00 -45.55 -36.80
C LYS A 835 16.51 -45.83 -35.37
N GLN A 836 17.14 -45.22 -34.35
CA GLN A 836 16.77 -45.47 -32.96
C GLN A 836 15.44 -44.81 -32.61
N GLU A 837 15.23 -43.59 -33.10
CA GLU A 837 14.02 -42.81 -32.90
C GLU A 837 12.83 -43.49 -33.60
N LEU A 838 13.03 -43.96 -34.84
CA LEU A 838 12.04 -44.74 -35.58
C LEU A 838 11.67 -46.04 -34.84
N LYS A 839 12.65 -46.74 -34.27
CA LYS A 839 12.41 -47.93 -33.44
C LYS A 839 11.64 -47.58 -32.16
N ALA A 840 11.96 -46.48 -31.51
CA ALA A 840 11.28 -46.01 -30.29
C ALA A 840 9.79 -45.72 -30.54
N ILE A 841 9.47 -45.15 -31.71
CA ILE A 841 8.09 -44.90 -32.13
C ILE A 841 7.42 -46.10 -32.82
N GLY A 842 7.98 -47.30 -32.70
CA GLY A 842 7.33 -48.54 -33.12
C GLY A 842 7.48 -48.93 -34.58
N VAL A 843 8.28 -48.22 -35.38
CA VAL A 843 8.63 -48.70 -36.73
C VAL A 843 9.33 -50.05 -36.63
N ARG A 844 8.86 -51.00 -37.43
CA ARG A 844 9.32 -52.37 -37.45
C ARG A 844 10.48 -52.54 -38.43
N PHE A 845 11.47 -53.34 -38.04
CA PHE A 845 12.70 -53.55 -38.81
C PHE A 845 12.96 -55.02 -39.12
N GLU A 846 12.22 -55.94 -38.48
CA GLU A 846 12.45 -57.38 -38.57
C GLU A 846 11.39 -58.08 -39.41
N PHE A 847 11.80 -59.17 -40.09
CA PHE A 847 10.91 -59.94 -40.96
C PHE A 847 9.84 -60.71 -40.16
N GLN A 848 10.16 -61.14 -38.94
CA GLN A 848 9.23 -61.80 -38.03
C GLN A 848 8.03 -60.89 -37.71
N GLU A 849 8.28 -59.60 -37.47
CA GLU A 849 7.25 -58.59 -37.19
C GLU A 849 6.33 -58.36 -38.41
N ALA A 850 6.89 -58.45 -39.62
CA ALA A 850 6.13 -58.38 -40.87
C ALA A 850 5.29 -59.65 -41.07
N SER A 851 5.84 -60.82 -40.73
CA SER A 851 5.14 -62.12 -40.82
C SER A 851 3.93 -62.18 -39.89
N ALA A 852 4.06 -61.72 -38.65
CA ALA A 852 2.94 -61.61 -37.72
C ALA A 852 1.87 -60.61 -38.20
N TYR A 853 2.28 -59.48 -38.79
CA TYR A 853 1.35 -58.50 -39.38
C TYR A 853 0.56 -59.10 -40.55
N ILE A 854 1.23 -59.82 -41.46
CA ILE A 854 0.59 -60.53 -42.58
C ILE A 854 -0.48 -61.50 -42.06
N GLY A 855 -0.15 -62.31 -41.06
CA GLY A 855 -1.10 -63.27 -40.48
C GLY A 855 -2.32 -62.59 -39.85
N SER A 856 -2.11 -61.54 -39.06
CA SER A 856 -3.21 -60.74 -38.47
C SER A 856 -4.12 -60.11 -39.52
N ARG A 857 -3.55 -59.59 -40.61
CA ARG A 857 -4.32 -59.02 -41.72
C ARG A 857 -5.17 -60.08 -42.42
N LEU A 858 -4.61 -61.27 -42.67
CA LEU A 858 -5.35 -62.40 -43.23
C LEU A 858 -6.50 -62.86 -42.32
N MET A 859 -6.30 -62.87 -41.00
CA MET A 859 -7.37 -63.19 -40.04
C MET A 859 -8.47 -62.12 -40.02
N SER A 860 -8.10 -60.85 -40.20
CA SER A 860 -9.07 -59.77 -40.33
C SER A 860 -9.92 -59.92 -41.60
N MET A 861 -9.31 -60.30 -42.73
CA MET A 861 -10.05 -60.61 -43.97
C MET A 861 -10.95 -61.85 -43.81
N ALA A 862 -10.49 -62.86 -43.09
CA ALA A 862 -11.28 -64.06 -42.81
C ALA A 862 -12.52 -63.74 -41.96
N ALA A 863 -12.42 -62.84 -40.97
CA ALA A 863 -13.54 -62.46 -40.13
C ALA A 863 -14.70 -61.80 -40.90
N ILE A 864 -14.42 -61.14 -42.03
CA ILE A 864 -15.40 -60.52 -42.93
C ILE A 864 -15.73 -61.37 -44.17
N ASN A 865 -15.30 -62.65 -44.19
CA ASN A 865 -15.48 -63.60 -45.30
C ASN A 865 -14.86 -63.18 -46.65
N GLU A 866 -13.85 -62.31 -46.64
CA GLU A 866 -13.16 -61.86 -47.86
C GLU A 866 -11.95 -62.73 -48.27
N LEU A 867 -11.62 -63.75 -47.47
CA LEU A 867 -10.47 -64.62 -47.77
C LEU A 867 -10.78 -65.57 -48.93
N THR A 868 -10.09 -65.38 -50.06
CA THR A 868 -10.28 -66.19 -51.29
C THR A 868 -9.39 -67.44 -51.31
N LYS A 869 -9.69 -68.38 -52.23
CA LYS A 869 -8.82 -69.56 -52.47
C LYS A 869 -7.38 -69.17 -52.84
N GLU A 870 -7.19 -68.09 -53.59
CA GLU A 870 -5.87 -67.62 -54.00
C GLU A 870 -5.08 -67.09 -52.81
N ASN A 871 -5.75 -66.43 -51.85
CA ASN A 871 -5.09 -66.00 -50.61
C ASN A 871 -4.57 -67.19 -49.80
N VAL A 872 -5.34 -68.30 -49.75
CA VAL A 872 -4.90 -69.54 -49.08
C VAL A 872 -3.70 -70.16 -49.80
N TYR A 873 -3.71 -70.24 -51.13
CA TYR A 873 -2.56 -70.72 -51.89
C TYR A 873 -1.32 -69.83 -51.71
N SER A 874 -1.49 -68.51 -51.68
CA SER A 874 -0.40 -67.56 -51.43
C SER A 874 0.17 -67.71 -50.02
N LEU A 875 -0.67 -67.94 -49.00
CA LEU A 875 -0.24 -68.27 -47.65
C LEU A 875 0.56 -69.58 -47.61
N LEU A 876 0.08 -70.63 -48.26
CA LEU A 876 0.78 -71.92 -48.31
C LEU A 876 2.11 -71.84 -49.07
N ARG A 877 2.18 -71.07 -50.16
CA ARG A 877 3.42 -70.77 -50.89
C ARG A 877 4.41 -70.01 -50.02
N LEU A 878 3.92 -69.04 -49.23
CA LEU A 878 4.76 -68.31 -48.28
C LEU A 878 5.31 -69.23 -47.19
N ILE A 879 4.48 -70.08 -46.56
CA ILE A 879 4.93 -71.06 -45.55
C ILE A 879 5.97 -72.01 -46.15
N ARG A 880 5.73 -72.51 -47.36
CA ARG A 880 6.70 -73.36 -48.10
C ARG A 880 8.01 -72.63 -48.32
N PHE A 881 7.96 -71.41 -48.84
CA PHE A 881 9.13 -70.61 -49.13
C PHE A 881 9.94 -70.30 -47.87
N LEU A 882 9.28 -69.96 -46.75
CA LEU A 882 9.95 -69.74 -45.46
C LEU A 882 10.67 -70.99 -44.99
N ARG A 883 10.02 -72.15 -45.07
CA ARG A 883 10.64 -73.45 -44.76
C ARG A 883 11.85 -73.74 -45.64
N GLU A 884 11.76 -73.49 -46.95
CA GLU A 884 12.83 -73.73 -47.92
C GLU A 884 14.03 -72.78 -47.74
N LYS A 885 13.79 -71.54 -47.31
CA LYS A 885 14.83 -70.55 -47.01
C LYS A 885 15.37 -70.63 -45.58
N VAL A 886 14.99 -71.66 -44.81
CA VAL A 886 15.43 -71.88 -43.41
C VAL A 886 15.01 -70.74 -42.47
N LEU A 887 13.95 -70.00 -42.81
CA LEU A 887 13.33 -69.02 -41.93
C LEU A 887 12.23 -69.71 -41.13
N SER A 888 12.06 -69.36 -39.85
CA SER A 888 10.98 -69.94 -39.03
C SER A 888 9.62 -69.43 -39.51
N PRO A 889 8.69 -70.31 -39.93
CA PRO A 889 7.32 -69.92 -40.25
C PRO A 889 6.43 -69.77 -39.00
N SER A 890 6.98 -69.96 -37.79
CA SER A 890 6.22 -70.05 -36.53
C SER A 890 5.30 -68.85 -36.29
N GLU A 891 5.80 -67.62 -36.41
CA GLU A 891 5.01 -66.40 -36.18
C GLU A 891 3.82 -66.26 -37.15
N LEU A 892 4.04 -66.63 -38.42
CA LEU A 892 2.97 -66.63 -39.42
C LEU A 892 1.96 -67.75 -39.16
N ILE A 893 2.42 -68.93 -38.77
CA ILE A 893 1.56 -70.07 -38.44
C ILE A 893 0.73 -69.78 -37.19
N ASP A 894 1.36 -69.28 -36.13
CA ASP A 894 0.72 -69.01 -34.85
C ASP A 894 -0.36 -67.93 -34.98
N SER A 895 -0.13 -66.93 -35.83
CA SER A 895 -1.12 -65.88 -36.13
C SER A 895 -2.32 -66.34 -36.95
N VAL A 896 -2.24 -67.46 -37.68
CA VAL A 896 -3.36 -67.94 -38.52
C VAL A 896 -3.99 -69.26 -38.06
N LYS A 897 -3.27 -70.14 -37.35
CA LYS A 897 -3.73 -71.50 -37.00
C LYS A 897 -4.97 -71.55 -36.10
N GLY A 898 -5.23 -70.49 -35.33
CA GLY A 898 -6.38 -70.40 -34.43
C GLY A 898 -7.68 -69.93 -35.09
N GLY A 899 -7.60 -69.33 -36.29
CA GLY A 899 -8.75 -68.74 -36.97
C GLY A 899 -9.60 -69.76 -37.74
N CYS A 900 -10.91 -69.54 -37.81
CA CYS A 900 -11.85 -70.37 -38.56
C CYS A 900 -11.92 -69.94 -40.05
N TRP A 901 -10.85 -70.17 -40.80
CA TRP A 901 -10.75 -69.72 -42.21
C TRP A 901 -10.55 -70.87 -43.21
N MET A 902 -10.27 -72.09 -42.76
CA MET A 902 -10.04 -73.22 -43.64
C MET A 902 -11.36 -73.91 -43.98
N LYS A 903 -11.66 -74.08 -45.27
CA LYS A 903 -12.93 -74.66 -45.73
C LYS A 903 -12.89 -76.18 -45.69
N SER A 904 -13.84 -76.76 -44.96
CA SER A 904 -14.09 -78.20 -44.89
C SER A 904 -15.46 -78.54 -45.50
N THR A 905 -15.72 -79.82 -45.69
CA THR A 905 -17.05 -80.38 -46.02
C THR A 905 -18.14 -80.01 -45.01
N LEU A 906 -17.77 -79.52 -43.82
CA LEU A 906 -18.70 -79.06 -42.78
C LEU A 906 -18.58 -77.53 -42.50
N GLY A 907 -18.14 -76.74 -43.49
CA GLY A 907 -17.99 -75.29 -43.41
C GLY A 907 -16.58 -74.80 -43.05
N TYR A 908 -16.44 -73.49 -42.80
CA TYR A 908 -15.18 -72.86 -42.38
C TYR A 908 -14.83 -73.23 -40.94
N ARG A 909 -13.62 -73.75 -40.73
CA ARG A 909 -13.14 -74.27 -39.46
C ARG A 909 -11.69 -73.88 -39.23
N ARG A 910 -11.20 -74.15 -38.01
CA ARG A 910 -9.77 -74.06 -37.73
C ARG A 910 -9.03 -75.12 -38.55
N PRO A 911 -7.81 -74.84 -39.01
CA PRO A 911 -6.97 -75.87 -39.60
C PRO A 911 -6.87 -77.13 -38.74
N SER A 912 -6.81 -77.01 -37.42
CA SER A 912 -6.77 -78.14 -36.47
C SER A 912 -8.01 -79.04 -36.49
N ASP A 913 -9.13 -78.55 -37.01
CA ASP A 913 -10.40 -79.27 -37.03
C ASP A 913 -10.70 -79.80 -38.44
N CYS A 914 -9.75 -79.65 -39.38
CA CYS A 914 -9.86 -80.15 -40.75
C CYS A 914 -9.05 -81.44 -40.89
N ILE A 915 -9.59 -82.40 -41.65
CA ILE A 915 -8.97 -83.71 -41.86
C ILE A 915 -8.56 -83.86 -43.33
N ILE A 916 -7.34 -84.30 -43.58
CA ILE A 916 -6.96 -84.84 -44.90
C ILE A 916 -7.53 -86.25 -45.00
N ARG A 917 -8.35 -86.51 -46.02
CA ARG A 917 -8.99 -87.81 -46.22
C ARG A 917 -7.95 -88.90 -46.47
N ASP A 918 -7.96 -89.93 -45.63
CA ASP A 918 -7.16 -91.16 -45.78
C ASP A 918 -7.94 -92.40 -45.25
N SER A 919 -7.36 -93.59 -45.44
CA SER A 919 -8.01 -94.86 -45.10
C SER A 919 -8.21 -95.09 -43.60
N ASP A 920 -7.45 -94.41 -42.74
CA ASP A 920 -7.52 -94.63 -41.30
C ASP A 920 -8.85 -94.14 -40.72
N TRP A 921 -9.48 -93.16 -41.40
CA TRP A 921 -10.78 -92.61 -41.03
C TRP A 921 -11.97 -93.43 -41.55
N ASN A 922 -11.77 -94.55 -42.25
CA ASN A 922 -12.86 -95.32 -42.85
C ASN A 922 -13.90 -95.79 -41.81
N VAL A 923 -13.45 -96.40 -40.71
CA VAL A 923 -14.35 -96.88 -39.65
C VAL A 923 -15.05 -95.70 -38.95
N ALA A 924 -14.34 -94.61 -38.70
CA ALA A 924 -14.89 -93.40 -38.10
C ALA A 924 -15.91 -92.70 -39.00
N SER A 925 -15.71 -92.74 -40.32
CA SER A 925 -16.61 -92.14 -41.32
C SER A 925 -17.93 -92.89 -41.44
N CYS A 926 -17.96 -94.18 -41.09
CA CYS A 926 -19.20 -94.97 -41.03
C CYS A 926 -20.16 -94.49 -39.93
N ILE A 927 -19.62 -93.93 -38.83
CA ILE A 927 -20.40 -93.55 -37.64
C ILE A 927 -20.36 -92.05 -37.31
N SER A 928 -19.67 -91.23 -38.10
CA SER A 928 -19.51 -89.80 -37.83
C SER A 928 -19.18 -89.02 -39.12
N ASN A 929 -19.77 -87.83 -39.29
CA ASN A 929 -19.48 -86.95 -40.43
C ASN A 929 -18.14 -86.24 -40.19
N GLN A 930 -17.07 -86.67 -40.86
CA GLN A 930 -15.75 -86.09 -40.63
C GLN A 930 -15.56 -84.77 -41.40
N PRO A 931 -14.99 -83.71 -40.79
CA PRO A 931 -14.68 -82.43 -41.44
C PRO A 931 -13.49 -82.56 -42.42
N PHE A 932 -13.66 -83.31 -43.50
CA PHE A 932 -12.64 -83.42 -44.53
C PHE A 932 -12.42 -82.08 -45.23
N LEU A 933 -11.17 -81.78 -45.58
CA LEU A 933 -10.79 -80.61 -46.38
C LEU A 933 -11.62 -80.58 -47.68
N ASP A 934 -12.17 -79.41 -48.03
CA ASP A 934 -13.04 -79.26 -49.20
C ASP A 934 -12.23 -79.20 -50.50
N VAL A 935 -11.91 -80.38 -51.04
CA VAL A 935 -11.18 -80.53 -52.31
C VAL A 935 -11.96 -79.95 -53.49
N GLN A 936 -13.30 -79.87 -53.42
CA GLN A 936 -14.09 -79.24 -54.49
C GLN A 936 -13.88 -77.73 -54.54
N PHE A 937 -13.67 -77.09 -53.39
CA PHE A 937 -13.37 -75.66 -53.31
C PHE A 937 -11.92 -75.32 -53.65
N TYR A 938 -10.96 -76.06 -53.10
CA TYR A 938 -9.54 -75.76 -53.28
C TYR A 938 -8.95 -76.35 -54.58
N GLY A 939 -9.45 -77.51 -55.02
CA GLY A 939 -8.87 -78.31 -56.10
C GLY A 939 -7.82 -79.32 -55.60
N GLU A 940 -7.54 -80.35 -56.41
CA GLU A 940 -6.63 -81.46 -56.07
C GLU A 940 -5.22 -81.00 -55.68
N ALA A 941 -4.75 -79.88 -56.26
CA ALA A 941 -3.43 -79.29 -55.98
C ALA A 941 -3.23 -78.89 -54.51
N ILE A 942 -4.29 -78.80 -53.70
CA ILE A 942 -4.16 -78.54 -52.26
C ILE A 942 -3.38 -79.65 -51.54
N HIS A 943 -3.44 -80.88 -52.07
CA HIS A 943 -2.73 -82.03 -51.50
C HIS A 943 -1.21 -81.93 -51.68
N ASP A 944 -0.72 -81.21 -52.69
CA ASP A 944 0.70 -80.93 -52.87
C ASP A 944 1.28 -80.12 -51.70
N TYR A 945 0.42 -79.44 -50.93
CA TYR A 945 0.78 -78.65 -49.75
C TYR A 945 0.62 -79.41 -48.43
N LYS A 946 0.57 -80.76 -48.46
CA LYS A 946 0.43 -81.60 -47.25
C LYS A 946 1.42 -81.23 -46.13
N PRO A 947 2.72 -81.01 -46.37
CA PRO A 947 3.64 -80.59 -45.30
C PRO A 947 3.26 -79.24 -44.67
N GLU A 948 2.80 -78.26 -45.45
CA GLU A 948 2.38 -76.96 -44.96
C GLU A 948 1.04 -77.03 -44.21
N LEU A 949 0.09 -77.85 -44.69
CA LEU A 949 -1.19 -78.10 -44.02
C LEU A 949 -0.99 -78.76 -42.64
N VAL A 950 -0.07 -79.72 -42.54
CA VAL A 950 0.29 -80.34 -41.25
C VAL A 950 0.87 -79.32 -40.28
N LEU A 951 1.71 -78.39 -40.76
CA LEU A 951 2.26 -77.31 -39.94
C LEU A 951 1.17 -76.38 -39.39
N LEU A 952 0.10 -76.16 -40.16
CA LEU A 952 -1.07 -75.40 -39.71
C LEU A 952 -1.95 -76.16 -38.71
N GLY A 953 -1.75 -77.47 -38.55
CA GLY A 953 -2.49 -78.33 -37.62
C GLY A 953 -3.52 -79.24 -38.29
N VAL A 954 -3.62 -79.25 -39.61
CA VAL A 954 -4.55 -80.14 -40.33
C VAL A 954 -4.24 -81.59 -40.02
N ILE A 955 -5.27 -82.35 -39.65
CA ILE A 955 -5.14 -83.71 -39.15
C ILE A 955 -4.87 -84.67 -40.31
N VAL A 956 -3.88 -85.54 -40.10
CA VAL A 956 -3.50 -86.63 -41.00
C VAL A 956 -3.45 -87.92 -40.20
N GLY A 957 -4.09 -88.97 -40.70
CA GLY A 957 -4.32 -90.24 -40.00
C GLY A 957 -5.35 -90.12 -38.88
N PHE A 958 -5.94 -91.24 -38.48
CA PHE A 958 -6.95 -91.25 -37.41
C PHE A 958 -6.38 -90.84 -36.06
N LYS A 959 -5.15 -91.27 -35.75
CA LYS A 959 -4.37 -90.92 -34.54
C LYS A 959 -5.18 -90.91 -33.22
N GLN A 960 -6.16 -91.80 -33.10
CA GLN A 960 -7.03 -91.90 -31.92
C GLN A 960 -7.81 -90.61 -31.60
N ASN A 961 -8.20 -89.84 -32.62
CA ASN A 961 -9.01 -88.62 -32.48
C ASN A 961 -10.49 -88.94 -32.17
N TYR A 962 -10.75 -89.64 -31.06
CA TYR A 962 -12.08 -90.07 -30.65
C TYR A 962 -13.04 -88.90 -30.38
N GLN A 963 -12.53 -87.74 -29.95
CA GLN A 963 -13.33 -86.53 -29.71
C GLN A 963 -14.06 -86.07 -30.98
N LEU A 964 -13.36 -86.01 -32.13
CA LEU A 964 -13.95 -85.62 -33.41
C LEU A 964 -15.05 -86.59 -33.87
N VAL A 965 -14.92 -87.88 -33.53
CA VAL A 965 -15.93 -88.91 -33.80
C VAL A 965 -17.18 -88.68 -32.95
N ILE A 966 -17.02 -88.31 -31.68
CA ILE A 966 -18.13 -88.00 -30.78
C ILE A 966 -18.86 -86.72 -31.21
N ASP A 967 -18.09 -85.65 -31.50
CA ASP A 967 -18.63 -84.33 -31.80
C ASP A 967 -19.51 -84.34 -33.07
N ASN A 968 -19.16 -85.18 -34.05
CA ASN A 968 -19.86 -85.29 -35.32
C ASN A 968 -20.60 -86.64 -35.49
N PHE A 969 -20.90 -87.33 -34.37
CA PHE A 969 -21.52 -88.65 -34.37
C PHE A 969 -22.85 -88.68 -35.15
N LYS A 970 -22.99 -89.70 -35.99
CA LYS A 970 -24.17 -89.98 -36.78
C LYS A 970 -24.49 -91.47 -36.72
N PHE A 971 -25.65 -91.81 -36.15
CA PHE A 971 -26.09 -93.19 -36.08
C PHE A 971 -26.67 -93.67 -37.43
N ASN A 972 -26.15 -94.79 -37.92
CA ASN A 972 -26.75 -95.55 -39.02
C ASN A 972 -26.71 -97.04 -38.66
N SER A 973 -27.88 -97.67 -38.54
CA SER A 973 -27.99 -99.09 -38.18
C SER A 973 -27.26 -100.04 -39.15
N ALA A 974 -27.14 -99.67 -40.43
CA ALA A 974 -26.41 -100.45 -41.44
C ALA A 974 -24.88 -100.35 -41.29
N ALA A 975 -24.38 -99.36 -40.54
CA ALA A 975 -22.97 -99.07 -40.38
C ALA A 975 -22.34 -99.72 -39.13
N ILE A 976 -23.14 -100.41 -38.31
CA ILE A 976 -22.68 -101.03 -37.06
C ILE A 976 -22.02 -102.38 -37.36
N THR A 977 -20.71 -102.35 -37.61
CA THR A 977 -19.83 -103.53 -37.66
C THR A 977 -19.20 -103.80 -36.28
N PRO A 978 -18.53 -104.95 -36.07
CA PRO A 978 -17.75 -105.18 -34.85
C PRO A 978 -16.71 -104.08 -34.61
N GLU A 979 -16.02 -103.61 -35.65
CA GLU A 979 -15.00 -102.54 -35.58
C GLU A 979 -15.63 -101.19 -35.23
N ALA A 980 -16.80 -100.87 -35.79
CA ALA A 980 -17.55 -99.66 -35.45
C ALA A 980 -18.06 -99.70 -34.00
N THR A 981 -18.50 -100.87 -33.53
CA THR A 981 -18.90 -101.08 -32.13
C THR A 981 -17.70 -100.89 -31.20
N VAL A 982 -16.55 -101.47 -31.53
CA VAL A 982 -15.31 -101.26 -30.77
C VAL A 982 -14.88 -99.80 -30.82
N LEU A 983 -15.05 -99.09 -31.93
CA LEU A 983 -14.75 -97.66 -32.01
C LEU A 983 -15.67 -96.83 -31.11
N ILE A 984 -16.98 -97.13 -31.05
CA ILE A 984 -17.92 -96.51 -30.11
C ILE A 984 -17.46 -96.73 -28.67
N LEU A 985 -17.05 -97.96 -28.33
CA LEU A 985 -16.56 -98.30 -26.99
C LEU A 985 -15.22 -97.61 -26.67
N LYS A 986 -14.31 -97.51 -27.65
CA LYS A 986 -13.07 -96.71 -27.53
C LYS A 986 -13.36 -95.23 -27.30
N CYS A 987 -14.39 -94.67 -27.94
CA CYS A 987 -14.84 -93.31 -27.68
C CYS A 987 -15.29 -93.14 -26.23
N ILE A 988 -16.04 -94.10 -25.68
CA ILE A 988 -16.48 -94.09 -24.26
C ILE A 988 -15.29 -94.28 -23.30
N ARG A 989 -14.31 -95.09 -23.67
CA ARG A 989 -13.12 -95.38 -22.85
C ARG A 989 -12.16 -94.20 -22.75
N TYR A 990 -11.84 -93.58 -23.89
CA TYR A 990 -10.73 -92.64 -24.01
C TYR A 990 -11.14 -91.17 -23.98
N VAL A 991 -12.43 -90.86 -24.15
CA VAL A 991 -12.92 -89.47 -24.05
C VAL A 991 -13.46 -89.19 -22.65
N GLY A 992 -12.85 -88.22 -21.96
CA GLY A 992 -13.20 -87.87 -20.58
C GLY A 992 -14.62 -87.31 -20.41
N SER A 993 -15.15 -86.56 -21.40
CA SER A 993 -16.52 -86.02 -21.38
C SER A 993 -17.35 -86.62 -22.51
N CYS A 994 -17.93 -87.80 -22.26
CA CYS A 994 -18.75 -88.52 -23.23
C CYS A 994 -20.20 -88.75 -22.74
N GLU A 995 -20.68 -88.02 -21.74
CA GLU A 995 -22.01 -88.23 -21.16
C GLU A 995 -23.15 -88.01 -22.17
N ASP A 996 -23.08 -86.94 -22.98
CA ASP A 996 -24.04 -86.69 -24.05
C ASP A 996 -24.00 -87.77 -25.14
N PHE A 997 -22.80 -88.27 -25.43
CA PHE A 997 -22.59 -89.37 -26.37
C PHE A 997 -23.20 -90.68 -25.85
N ILE A 998 -22.91 -91.04 -24.59
CA ILE A 998 -23.50 -92.19 -23.90
C ILE A 998 -25.02 -92.06 -23.86
N ARG A 999 -25.56 -90.88 -23.52
CA ARG A 999 -27.00 -90.60 -23.50
C ARG A 999 -27.63 -90.84 -24.87
N LYS A 1000 -27.00 -90.38 -25.96
CA LYS A 1000 -27.45 -90.67 -27.34
C LYS A 1000 -27.45 -92.16 -27.66
N LEU A 1001 -26.54 -92.95 -27.08
CA LEU A 1001 -26.39 -94.38 -27.36
C LEU A 1001 -27.34 -95.29 -26.57
N LYS A 1002 -27.86 -94.86 -25.41
CA LYS A 1002 -28.65 -95.71 -24.49
C LYS A 1002 -29.86 -96.39 -25.13
N ASP A 1003 -30.59 -95.66 -25.97
CA ASP A 1003 -31.84 -96.14 -26.59
C ASP A 1003 -31.67 -96.61 -28.04
N LEU A 1004 -30.46 -96.45 -28.59
CA LEU A 1004 -30.15 -96.86 -29.97
C LEU A 1004 -29.92 -98.37 -30.04
N LYS A 1005 -30.44 -99.02 -31.09
CA LYS A 1005 -30.27 -100.46 -31.33
C LYS A 1005 -28.91 -100.73 -31.99
N TRP A 1006 -27.82 -100.70 -31.21
CA TRP A 1006 -26.45 -100.87 -31.73
C TRP A 1006 -25.69 -102.06 -31.11
N VAL A 1007 -26.25 -102.74 -30.09
CA VAL A 1007 -25.65 -103.94 -29.50
C VAL A 1007 -26.23 -105.18 -30.16
N ARG A 1008 -25.39 -105.99 -30.81
CA ARG A 1008 -25.75 -107.27 -31.43
C ARG A 1008 -25.96 -108.32 -30.34
N THR A 1009 -27.11 -108.96 -30.41
CA THR A 1009 -27.47 -110.07 -29.53
C THR A 1009 -27.87 -111.30 -30.35
N ASN A 1010 -27.99 -112.43 -29.69
CA ASN A 1010 -28.57 -113.66 -30.24
C ASN A 1010 -29.96 -113.45 -30.91
N VAL A 1011 -30.68 -112.37 -30.59
CA VAL A 1011 -31.99 -112.02 -31.16
C VAL A 1011 -31.96 -110.72 -31.98
N GLY A 1012 -30.80 -110.39 -32.55
CA GLY A 1012 -30.59 -109.22 -33.42
C GLY A 1012 -30.02 -107.99 -32.70
N PHE A 1013 -30.05 -106.84 -33.36
CA PHE A 1013 -29.57 -105.58 -32.76
C PHE A 1013 -30.60 -105.00 -31.78
N ARG A 1014 -30.16 -104.74 -30.56
CA ARG A 1014 -30.98 -104.27 -29.43
C ARG A 1014 -30.30 -103.09 -28.74
N ALA A 1015 -31.10 -102.34 -27.98
CA ALA A 1015 -30.59 -101.24 -27.17
C ALA A 1015 -29.85 -101.81 -25.95
N PRO A 1016 -28.70 -101.24 -25.54
CA PRO A 1016 -27.92 -101.76 -24.42
C PRO A 1016 -28.74 -102.03 -23.16
N ASN A 1017 -29.68 -101.13 -22.82
CA ASN A 1017 -30.57 -101.24 -21.66
C ASN A 1017 -31.56 -102.41 -21.68
N ALA A 1018 -31.69 -103.10 -22.81
CA ALA A 1018 -32.49 -104.30 -22.93
C ALA A 1018 -31.62 -105.56 -23.08
N CYS A 1019 -30.29 -105.44 -23.14
CA CYS A 1019 -29.36 -106.53 -23.41
C CYS A 1019 -28.73 -107.09 -22.13
N PHE A 1020 -28.40 -108.38 -22.15
CA PHE A 1020 -27.78 -109.09 -21.04
C PHE A 1020 -26.37 -109.56 -21.41
N LEU A 1021 -25.46 -109.47 -20.46
CA LEU A 1021 -24.18 -110.19 -20.48
C LEU A 1021 -24.33 -111.44 -19.59
N VAL A 1022 -24.02 -112.63 -20.11
CA VAL A 1022 -24.15 -113.86 -19.32
C VAL A 1022 -23.14 -113.84 -18.18
N ASP A 1023 -23.65 -113.85 -16.96
CA ASP A 1023 -22.88 -114.07 -15.74
C ASP A 1023 -23.10 -115.52 -15.25
N PRO A 1024 -22.03 -116.29 -14.95
CA PRO A 1024 -22.16 -117.66 -14.46
C PRO A 1024 -23.02 -117.80 -13.20
N GLU A 1025 -23.05 -116.79 -12.33
CA GLU A 1025 -23.76 -116.85 -11.04
C GLU A 1025 -25.28 -116.93 -11.21
N TRP A 1026 -25.81 -116.29 -12.25
CA TRP A 1026 -27.24 -116.21 -12.52
C TRP A 1026 -27.61 -116.57 -13.96
N GLU A 1027 -26.73 -117.28 -14.65
CA GLU A 1027 -26.92 -117.80 -16.00
C GLU A 1027 -28.26 -118.56 -16.14
N CYS A 1028 -28.66 -119.25 -15.07
CA CYS A 1028 -29.94 -119.96 -14.99
C CYS A 1028 -31.18 -119.05 -15.10
N LEU A 1029 -31.09 -117.73 -14.88
CA LEU A 1029 -32.19 -116.76 -15.05
C LEU A 1029 -32.37 -116.31 -16.49
N VAL A 1030 -31.27 -116.09 -17.20
CA VAL A 1030 -31.29 -115.51 -18.56
C VAL A 1030 -31.51 -116.59 -19.63
N LYS A 1031 -31.20 -117.86 -19.31
CA LYS A 1031 -31.50 -119.02 -20.17
C LYS A 1031 -32.92 -119.58 -20.01
N ILE A 1032 -33.77 -118.99 -19.17
CA ILE A 1032 -35.15 -119.49 -18.93
C ILE A 1032 -36.01 -119.38 -20.19
N PHE A 1033 -35.90 -118.26 -20.90
CA PHE A 1033 -36.77 -117.95 -22.03
C PHE A 1033 -35.96 -117.91 -23.34
N GLU A 1034 -36.38 -118.68 -24.34
CA GLU A 1034 -35.93 -118.48 -25.71
C GLU A 1034 -36.41 -117.09 -26.17
N GLY A 1035 -35.49 -116.14 -26.33
CA GLY A 1035 -35.81 -114.76 -26.68
C GLY A 1035 -35.11 -113.69 -25.84
N VAL A 1036 -34.40 -114.06 -24.77
CA VAL A 1036 -33.63 -113.09 -23.97
C VAL A 1036 -32.42 -112.60 -24.78
N PRO A 1037 -32.27 -111.28 -24.98
CA PRO A 1037 -31.21 -110.69 -25.80
C PRO A 1037 -29.85 -110.73 -25.09
N ILE A 1038 -29.11 -111.79 -25.36
CA ILE A 1038 -27.76 -112.01 -24.85
C ILE A 1038 -26.75 -111.50 -25.89
N ILE A 1039 -25.72 -110.78 -25.44
CA ILE A 1039 -24.63 -110.31 -26.32
C ILE A 1039 -24.07 -111.45 -27.18
N ASP A 1040 -24.01 -111.22 -28.49
CA ASP A 1040 -23.56 -112.19 -29.49
C ASP A 1040 -22.03 -112.24 -29.52
N LEU A 1041 -21.45 -113.15 -28.73
CA LEU A 1041 -20.01 -113.39 -28.73
C LEU A 1041 -19.49 -113.94 -30.07
N GLY A 1042 -20.34 -114.53 -30.90
CA GLY A 1042 -19.99 -114.98 -32.25
C GLY A 1042 -19.78 -113.82 -33.22
N PHE A 1043 -20.57 -112.75 -33.08
CA PHE A 1043 -20.44 -111.53 -33.88
C PHE A 1043 -19.27 -110.65 -33.44
N TYR A 1044 -19.02 -110.54 -32.13
CA TYR A 1044 -18.02 -109.63 -31.58
C TYR A 1044 -16.65 -110.26 -31.27
N GLY A 1045 -16.58 -111.58 -31.16
CA GLY A 1045 -15.42 -112.29 -30.63
C GLY A 1045 -15.16 -111.97 -29.14
N SER A 1046 -14.01 -112.40 -28.61
CA SER A 1046 -13.63 -112.17 -27.21
C SER A 1046 -13.31 -110.70 -26.88
N VAL A 1047 -13.16 -109.83 -27.90
CA VAL A 1047 -12.79 -108.42 -27.73
C VAL A 1047 -13.84 -107.64 -26.93
N ILE A 1048 -15.13 -107.94 -27.11
CA ILE A 1048 -16.20 -107.21 -26.42
C ILE A 1048 -16.17 -107.41 -24.90
N SER A 1049 -15.68 -108.56 -24.43
CA SER A 1049 -15.49 -108.85 -23.01
C SER A 1049 -14.47 -107.91 -22.35
N SER A 1050 -13.56 -107.30 -23.13
CA SER A 1050 -12.63 -106.31 -22.60
C SER A 1050 -13.26 -104.92 -22.37
N TYR A 1051 -14.50 -104.67 -22.82
CA TYR A 1051 -15.19 -103.38 -22.72
C TYR A 1051 -16.45 -103.42 -21.83
N GLN A 1052 -16.45 -104.29 -20.82
CA GLN A 1052 -17.59 -104.46 -19.93
C GLN A 1052 -17.99 -103.17 -19.22
N ASP A 1053 -17.01 -102.37 -18.76
CA ASP A 1053 -17.31 -101.13 -18.03
C ASP A 1053 -17.89 -100.06 -18.95
N GLU A 1054 -17.43 -99.96 -20.19
CA GLU A 1054 -18.03 -99.07 -21.20
C GLU A 1054 -19.45 -99.50 -21.55
N LEU A 1055 -19.68 -100.80 -21.72
CA LEU A 1055 -21.02 -101.33 -21.98
C LEU A 1055 -21.97 -101.09 -20.81
N LYS A 1056 -21.50 -101.26 -19.55
CA LYS A 1056 -22.25 -100.92 -18.34
C LYS A 1056 -22.67 -99.44 -18.34
N LYS A 1057 -21.77 -98.52 -18.71
CA LYS A 1057 -22.11 -97.08 -18.82
C LYS A 1057 -23.23 -96.82 -19.82
N THR A 1058 -23.35 -97.64 -20.88
CA THR A 1058 -24.43 -97.52 -21.87
C THR A 1058 -25.78 -98.10 -21.43
N GLY A 1059 -25.85 -98.71 -20.25
CA GLY A 1059 -27.08 -99.26 -19.67
C GLY A 1059 -27.19 -100.78 -19.74
N LEU A 1060 -26.14 -101.49 -20.17
CA LEU A 1060 -26.16 -102.95 -20.25
C LEU A 1060 -26.51 -103.61 -18.90
N ILE A 1061 -27.44 -104.56 -18.91
CA ILE A 1061 -27.87 -105.29 -17.71
C ILE A 1061 -26.76 -106.25 -17.31
N THR A 1062 -26.15 -105.97 -16.15
CA THR A 1062 -25.01 -106.76 -15.63
C THR A 1062 -25.15 -107.16 -14.17
N ARG A 1063 -26.16 -106.65 -13.45
CA ARG A 1063 -26.39 -106.94 -12.02
C ARG A 1063 -27.52 -107.93 -11.84
N PHE A 1064 -27.41 -108.77 -10.81
CA PHE A 1064 -28.41 -109.78 -10.49
C PHE A 1064 -29.80 -109.18 -10.30
N GLU A 1065 -29.93 -108.06 -9.58
CA GLU A 1065 -31.22 -107.42 -9.29
C GLU A 1065 -31.88 -106.86 -10.56
N GLU A 1066 -31.07 -106.21 -11.42
CA GLU A 1066 -31.52 -105.67 -12.70
C GLU A 1066 -31.91 -106.81 -13.66
N ALA A 1067 -31.13 -107.89 -13.68
CA ALA A 1067 -31.42 -109.08 -14.45
C ALA A 1067 -32.71 -109.77 -13.98
N SER A 1068 -32.87 -109.94 -12.66
CA SER A 1068 -34.10 -110.46 -12.04
C SER A 1068 -35.32 -109.62 -12.41
N LYS A 1069 -35.21 -108.30 -12.34
CA LYS A 1069 -36.29 -107.36 -12.69
C LYS A 1069 -36.67 -107.41 -14.16
N ALA A 1070 -35.67 -107.40 -15.04
CA ALA A 1070 -35.89 -107.47 -16.48
C ALA A 1070 -36.48 -108.82 -16.90
N ILE A 1071 -35.99 -109.93 -16.32
CA ILE A 1071 -36.55 -111.27 -16.54
C ILE A 1071 -37.98 -111.37 -15.95
N ALA A 1072 -38.28 -110.72 -14.83
CA ALA A 1072 -39.64 -110.64 -14.28
C ALA A 1072 -40.59 -109.88 -15.21
N GLN A 1073 -40.12 -108.83 -15.88
CA GLN A 1073 -40.88 -108.13 -16.91
C GLN A 1073 -41.09 -109.00 -18.16
N VAL A 1074 -40.07 -109.73 -18.61
CA VAL A 1074 -40.21 -110.70 -19.71
C VAL A 1074 -41.23 -111.77 -19.34
N TYR A 1075 -41.16 -112.32 -18.12
CA TYR A 1075 -42.14 -113.26 -17.60
C TYR A 1075 -43.56 -112.67 -17.60
N LYS A 1076 -43.74 -111.45 -17.07
CA LYS A 1076 -45.03 -110.73 -17.10
C LYS A 1076 -45.56 -110.52 -18.52
N GLN A 1077 -44.72 -110.16 -19.47
CA GLN A 1077 -45.11 -110.05 -20.88
C GLN A 1077 -45.53 -111.39 -21.46
N MET A 1078 -44.82 -112.48 -21.14
CA MET A 1078 -45.21 -113.80 -21.61
C MET A 1078 -46.51 -114.29 -20.98
N VAL A 1079 -46.76 -113.97 -19.71
CA VAL A 1079 -48.06 -114.23 -19.05
C VAL A 1079 -49.17 -113.45 -19.75
N SER A 1080 -49.02 -112.14 -19.91
CA SER A 1080 -50.06 -111.29 -20.52
C SER A 1080 -50.36 -111.66 -21.98
N MET A 1081 -49.36 -112.17 -22.71
CA MET A 1081 -49.52 -112.67 -24.07
C MET A 1081 -50.00 -114.12 -24.16
N SER A 1082 -50.28 -114.79 -23.03
CA SER A 1082 -50.65 -116.22 -22.97
C SER A 1082 -49.63 -117.15 -23.66
N SER A 1083 -48.35 -116.76 -23.69
CA SER A 1083 -47.28 -117.48 -24.41
C SER A 1083 -46.44 -118.37 -23.48
N LEU A 1084 -46.85 -118.53 -22.22
CA LEU A 1084 -46.13 -119.33 -21.25
C LEU A 1084 -46.38 -120.83 -21.44
N THR A 1085 -45.36 -121.56 -21.86
CA THR A 1085 -45.44 -123.00 -22.10
C THR A 1085 -45.09 -123.82 -20.85
N LYS A 1086 -45.49 -125.10 -20.82
CA LYS A 1086 -45.13 -126.03 -19.73
C LYS A 1086 -43.61 -126.12 -19.49
N PRO A 1087 -42.74 -126.18 -20.54
CA PRO A 1087 -41.29 -126.06 -20.37
C PRO A 1087 -40.85 -124.77 -19.67
N ASN A 1088 -41.44 -123.62 -20.02
CA ASN A 1088 -41.09 -122.34 -19.40
C ASN A 1088 -41.40 -122.35 -17.89
N VAL A 1089 -42.56 -122.87 -17.48
CA VAL A 1089 -42.90 -122.99 -16.05
C VAL A 1089 -41.92 -123.90 -15.32
N LEU A 1090 -41.57 -125.05 -15.91
CA LEU A 1090 -40.61 -125.98 -15.33
C LEU A 1090 -39.20 -125.39 -15.24
N ALA A 1091 -38.76 -124.63 -16.26
CA ALA A 1091 -37.49 -123.94 -16.26
C ALA A 1091 -37.44 -122.86 -15.16
N VAL A 1092 -38.50 -122.06 -15.00
CA VAL A 1092 -38.61 -121.07 -13.92
C VAL A 1092 -38.55 -121.74 -12.54
N LEU A 1093 -39.27 -122.85 -12.33
CA LEU A 1093 -39.23 -123.60 -11.06
C LEU A 1093 -37.88 -124.26 -10.81
N LYS A 1094 -37.20 -124.74 -11.85
CA LYS A 1094 -35.85 -125.30 -11.75
C LYS A 1094 -34.84 -124.22 -11.37
N SER A 1095 -34.91 -123.05 -12.01
CA SER A 1095 -34.07 -121.90 -11.65
C SER A 1095 -34.38 -121.39 -10.24
N TYR A 1096 -35.65 -121.40 -9.80
CA TYR A 1096 -36.03 -121.15 -8.39
C TYR A 1096 -35.30 -122.12 -7.45
N GLY A 1097 -35.30 -123.42 -7.77
CA GLY A 1097 -34.60 -124.43 -6.97
C GLY A 1097 -33.09 -124.17 -6.88
N GLN A 1098 -32.46 -123.79 -8.00
CA GLN A 1098 -31.03 -123.47 -8.05
C GLN A 1098 -30.67 -122.20 -7.28
N LEU A 1099 -31.57 -121.21 -7.28
CA LEU A 1099 -31.33 -119.90 -6.67
C LEU A 1099 -31.87 -119.78 -5.24
N ARG A 1100 -32.51 -120.82 -4.69
CA ARG A 1100 -33.09 -120.77 -3.34
C ARG A 1100 -32.05 -120.49 -2.24
N THR A 1101 -30.78 -120.85 -2.49
CA THR A 1101 -29.65 -120.57 -1.60
C THR A 1101 -28.84 -119.33 -1.99
N HIS A 1102 -29.23 -118.64 -3.07
CA HIS A 1102 -28.57 -117.42 -3.55
C HIS A 1102 -29.05 -116.20 -2.75
N SER A 1103 -28.14 -115.28 -2.43
CA SER A 1103 -28.45 -114.01 -1.76
C SER A 1103 -27.89 -112.86 -2.60
N PRO A 1104 -28.73 -111.95 -3.13
CA PRO A 1104 -30.16 -111.82 -2.88
C PRO A 1104 -31.01 -112.79 -3.71
N LEU A 1105 -32.21 -113.10 -3.20
CA LEU A 1105 -33.22 -113.87 -3.92
C LEU A 1105 -33.86 -112.99 -5.01
N PRO A 1106 -34.30 -113.52 -6.16
CA PRO A 1106 -34.98 -112.75 -7.20
C PRO A 1106 -36.45 -112.47 -6.80
N VAL A 1107 -36.60 -111.64 -5.76
CA VAL A 1107 -37.88 -111.35 -5.09
C VAL A 1107 -38.91 -110.79 -6.07
N GLU A 1108 -38.51 -109.95 -7.04
CA GLU A 1108 -39.44 -109.40 -8.02
C GLU A 1108 -39.99 -110.47 -8.97
N LEU A 1109 -39.16 -111.40 -9.46
CA LEU A 1109 -39.61 -112.52 -10.30
C LEU A 1109 -40.57 -113.42 -9.51
N PHE A 1110 -40.23 -113.72 -8.25
CA PHE A 1110 -41.06 -114.57 -7.39
C PHE A 1110 -42.38 -113.91 -6.98
N ASN A 1111 -42.37 -112.59 -6.73
CA ASN A 1111 -43.59 -111.84 -6.51
C ASN A 1111 -44.48 -111.86 -7.76
N CYS A 1112 -43.91 -111.74 -8.96
CA CYS A 1112 -44.67 -111.88 -10.21
C CYS A 1112 -45.27 -113.28 -10.33
N MET A 1113 -44.50 -114.34 -10.08
CA MET A 1113 -45.03 -115.72 -10.07
C MET A 1113 -46.19 -115.93 -9.09
N ARG A 1114 -46.21 -115.19 -7.97
CA ARG A 1114 -47.27 -115.30 -6.95
C ARG A 1114 -48.51 -114.48 -7.26
N SER A 1115 -48.39 -113.40 -8.03
CA SER A 1115 -49.43 -112.38 -8.19
C SER A 1115 -50.10 -112.37 -9.56
N GLU A 1116 -49.41 -112.80 -10.61
CA GLU A 1116 -49.94 -112.87 -11.97
C GLU A 1116 -50.80 -114.14 -12.13
N LYS A 1117 -52.01 -114.01 -12.68
CA LYS A 1117 -52.98 -115.11 -12.88
C LYS A 1117 -52.91 -115.71 -14.28
#